data_AF-A0A3D1AH07-F1
#
_entry.id   AF-A0A3D1AH07-F1
#
_cell.length_a   1.000
_cell.length_b   1.000
_cell.length_c   1.000
_cell.angle_alpha   90.00
_cell.angle_beta   90.00
_cell.angle_gamma   90.00
#
_symmetry.space_group_name_H-M   'P 1'
#
loop_
_entity.id
_entity.type
_entity.pdbx_description
1 polymer ?
#
loop_
_entity_poly.entity_id
_entity_poly.type
_entity_poly.pdbx_seq_one_letter_code
_entity_poly.pdbx_strand_id
1 'polypeptide(L)'
;MAIRRRAAGLILYMKNKVNNGLIIFKKYVMSIIEKLFLLFTSVLLSASCSNAQQNVSFSNERQSISLTITPSTGNDFRFKEVEKGVFEVTTGPGNATIRFAPLKTALSDEIAVLSFEYFCASGMEFMVVTVNDDQARMEENMIRMPVAEGWSTFSVDVSDKLKQLKNPADYLSLLVVPNAAKPTTLRIRNPRLRPHTEKEQEQSRLKAEREEREKRMNNDLNSYLRKDYPCEVSAVSIHADKVVVKGDRKGLPGDLYLCEVAMFGDLTELDFLTVEKIGAVKEFSMEFDRFADTKDGRYDRLYSRWVLAQKSQKGHLICSRGHYADEVEALYDLPHEVVRSKKGIGGFGKNGFESDIDDLQATSVTVNIWLGFMSLSPSGNAIPFDYNGKTYYANRKTIEGLDNTLRFTASKDMIVSAIILIPPARSFTDAKTGALFEHPDFNQAGIYSMPNMTTFESLNLYAAAIDFLASRYSRPDKQYGRIHHWIAHNEVDAGWVWTNAGIKTPLRFMDIYVKSMRLLYYTARKYSPHPEVLITLTHYWQGRHNEYCYPAAQLLELLLDYTEVEGDFKWGVAHHPYPQSLFEPKAWLDDQATFDYNTPLVTFKNLEVLDAWIKQPRAQYKGKEKRTLYLSEQNPNSKDYSGEALKEQAAGMAYALKKMEACSGIDAYQMHGWFDQRAEGGLRIGIRRFRDDETDPGGRKPAWFVFQAFGTDKEEEVFEFAKPVIGIDNWNQIIYKSPIQIP
;
A
#
# COMPACT_ATOMS: atom_id res chain seq x y z
N MET A 1 20.65 -57.15 -47.72
CA MET A 1 19.47 -56.68 -48.49
C MET A 1 18.33 -56.15 -47.60
N ALA A 2 18.11 -56.67 -46.39
CA ALA A 2 17.06 -56.20 -45.46
C ALA A 2 17.29 -54.79 -44.85
N ILE A 3 18.54 -54.33 -44.71
CA ILE A 3 18.86 -53.01 -44.15
C ILE A 3 18.58 -51.87 -45.15
N ARG A 4 18.79 -52.09 -46.46
CA ARG A 4 18.45 -51.10 -47.50
C ARG A 4 16.94 -50.89 -47.66
N ARG A 5 16.11 -51.93 -47.43
CA ARG A 5 14.64 -51.78 -47.45
C ARG A 5 14.10 -51.03 -46.24
N ARG A 6 14.69 -51.19 -45.04
CA ARG A 6 14.31 -50.41 -43.84
C ARG A 6 14.75 -48.94 -43.91
N ALA A 7 15.91 -48.64 -44.50
CA ALA A 7 16.36 -47.25 -44.70
C ALA A 7 15.50 -46.50 -45.74
N ALA A 8 15.11 -47.16 -46.83
CA ALA A 8 14.20 -46.57 -47.82
C ALA A 8 12.79 -46.29 -47.24
N GLY A 9 12.27 -47.18 -46.39
CA GLY A 9 11.00 -46.97 -45.69
C GLY A 9 11.04 -45.81 -44.69
N LEU A 10 12.14 -45.63 -43.96
CA LEU A 10 12.31 -44.53 -43.02
C LEU A 10 12.49 -43.17 -43.72
N ILE A 11 13.20 -43.14 -44.86
CA ILE A 11 13.35 -41.93 -45.69
C ILE A 11 12.02 -41.55 -46.34
N LEU A 12 11.21 -42.52 -46.78
CA LEU A 12 9.88 -42.28 -47.32
C LEU A 12 8.90 -41.79 -46.23
N TYR A 13 8.98 -42.35 -45.03
CA TYR A 13 8.22 -41.90 -43.87
C TYR A 13 8.60 -40.48 -43.43
N MET A 14 9.91 -40.17 -43.39
CA MET A 14 10.38 -38.81 -43.07
C MET A 14 10.07 -37.81 -44.19
N LYS A 15 10.18 -38.19 -45.48
CA LYS A 15 9.74 -37.33 -46.60
C LYS A 15 8.23 -37.07 -46.55
N ASN A 16 7.41 -38.07 -46.20
CA ASN A 16 5.97 -37.87 -46.04
C ASN A 16 5.62 -37.04 -44.81
N LYS A 17 6.35 -37.17 -43.69
CA LYS A 17 6.17 -36.30 -42.50
C LYS A 17 6.65 -34.87 -42.77
N VAL A 18 7.74 -34.67 -43.51
CA VAL A 18 8.23 -33.34 -43.90
C VAL A 18 7.29 -32.72 -44.93
N ASN A 19 6.79 -33.46 -45.92
CA ASN A 19 5.80 -32.95 -46.87
C ASN A 19 4.46 -32.65 -46.19
N ASN A 20 3.97 -33.50 -45.28
CA ASN A 20 2.77 -33.19 -44.49
C ASN A 20 3.00 -32.01 -43.54
N GLY A 21 4.19 -31.90 -42.94
CA GLY A 21 4.60 -30.75 -42.16
C GLY A 21 4.68 -29.47 -43.01
N LEU A 22 5.15 -29.55 -44.25
CA LEU A 22 5.21 -28.44 -45.20
C LEU A 22 3.84 -28.07 -45.76
N ILE A 23 2.92 -29.03 -45.89
CA ILE A 23 1.52 -28.81 -46.29
C ILE A 23 0.73 -28.19 -45.12
N ILE A 24 0.96 -28.65 -43.89
CA ILE A 24 0.38 -28.06 -42.68
C ILE A 24 0.97 -26.67 -42.46
N PHE A 25 2.27 -26.48 -42.66
CA PHE A 25 2.94 -25.17 -42.58
C PHE A 25 2.48 -24.25 -43.72
N LYS A 26 2.28 -24.74 -44.95
CA LYS A 26 1.67 -23.95 -46.03
C LYS A 26 0.20 -23.62 -45.76
N LYS A 27 -0.58 -24.53 -45.14
CA LYS A 27 -1.95 -24.23 -44.69
C LYS A 27 -1.97 -23.26 -43.52
N TYR A 28 -1.01 -23.32 -42.60
CA TYR A 28 -0.87 -22.38 -41.49
C TYR A 28 -0.41 -21.02 -41.99
N VAL A 29 0.55 -20.97 -42.91
CA VAL A 29 1.05 -19.74 -43.55
C VAL A 29 -0.01 -19.16 -44.48
N MET A 30 -0.77 -19.97 -45.24
CA MET A 30 -1.91 -19.46 -45.99
C MET A 30 -3.07 -19.05 -45.09
N SER A 31 -3.33 -19.72 -43.98
CA SER A 31 -4.33 -19.27 -43.00
C SER A 31 -3.89 -17.97 -42.30
N ILE A 32 -2.58 -17.80 -42.07
CA ILE A 32 -2.00 -16.56 -41.53
C ILE A 32 -2.01 -15.46 -42.61
N ILE A 33 -1.75 -15.78 -43.88
CA ILE A 33 -1.84 -14.84 -45.00
C ILE A 33 -3.31 -14.46 -45.27
N GLU A 34 -4.26 -15.40 -45.23
CA GLU A 34 -5.70 -15.13 -45.33
C GLU A 34 -6.20 -14.36 -44.12
N LYS A 35 -5.74 -14.67 -42.90
CA LYS A 35 -6.04 -13.87 -41.70
C LYS A 35 -5.36 -12.50 -41.74
N LEU A 36 -4.17 -12.36 -42.30
CA LEU A 36 -3.50 -11.07 -42.55
C LEU A 36 -4.17 -10.31 -43.69
N PHE A 37 -4.75 -10.98 -44.69
CA PHE A 37 -5.52 -10.37 -45.77
C PHE A 37 -6.92 -9.97 -45.30
N LEU A 38 -7.54 -10.73 -44.39
CA LEU A 38 -8.75 -10.37 -43.64
C LEU A 38 -8.46 -9.26 -42.62
N LEU A 39 -7.27 -9.24 -41.99
CA LEU A 39 -6.82 -8.12 -41.17
C LEU A 39 -6.55 -6.89 -42.03
N PHE A 40 -5.94 -7.04 -43.22
CA PHE A 40 -5.68 -5.95 -44.14
C PHE A 40 -6.97 -5.42 -44.77
N THR A 41 -7.96 -6.28 -45.05
CA THR A 41 -9.28 -5.84 -45.52
C THR A 41 -10.14 -5.27 -44.40
N SER A 42 -10.02 -5.73 -43.14
CA SER A 42 -10.63 -5.04 -42.00
C SER A 42 -9.92 -3.73 -41.67
N VAL A 43 -8.60 -3.64 -41.89
CA VAL A 43 -7.82 -2.41 -41.76
C VAL A 43 -8.16 -1.42 -42.90
N LEU A 44 -8.43 -1.92 -44.11
CA LEU A 44 -8.90 -1.12 -45.25
C LEU A 44 -10.39 -0.74 -45.16
N LEU A 45 -11.23 -1.51 -44.46
CA LEU A 45 -12.58 -1.08 -44.08
C LEU A 45 -12.58 -0.13 -42.87
N SER A 46 -11.59 -0.20 -41.97
CA SER A 46 -11.34 0.87 -40.98
C SER A 46 -10.65 2.10 -41.59
N ALA A 47 -10.04 1.99 -42.77
CA ALA A 47 -9.57 3.12 -43.58
C ALA A 47 -10.74 3.86 -44.28
N SER A 48 -11.98 3.45 -44.05
CA SER A 48 -13.16 4.28 -44.30
C SER A 48 -13.48 5.22 -43.13
N CYS A 49 -12.86 5.01 -41.96
CA CYS A 49 -12.86 5.96 -40.83
C CYS A 49 -11.63 6.87 -40.81
N SER A 50 -10.62 6.66 -41.66
CA SER A 50 -9.49 7.59 -41.76
C SER A 50 -9.85 8.90 -42.45
N ASN A 51 -10.94 8.97 -43.23
CA ASN A 51 -11.48 10.25 -43.69
C ASN A 51 -12.21 11.00 -42.57
N ALA A 52 -12.74 10.31 -41.56
CA ALA A 52 -13.27 10.96 -40.36
C ALA A 52 -12.13 11.40 -39.43
N GLN A 53 -11.11 10.56 -39.18
CA GLN A 53 -9.94 10.92 -38.36
C GLN A 53 -9.01 11.95 -39.02
N GLN A 54 -8.82 11.95 -40.35
CA GLN A 54 -8.12 13.05 -41.03
C GLN A 54 -8.97 14.33 -41.05
N ASN A 55 -10.29 14.26 -41.28
CA ASN A 55 -11.12 15.46 -41.19
C ASN A 55 -11.21 16.00 -39.75
N VAL A 56 -11.14 15.15 -38.72
CA VAL A 56 -11.10 15.53 -37.29
C VAL A 56 -9.71 16.02 -36.86
N SER A 57 -8.62 15.45 -37.37
CA SER A 57 -7.26 15.98 -37.12
C SER A 57 -7.05 17.33 -37.83
N PHE A 58 -7.56 17.47 -39.06
CA PHE A 58 -7.57 18.76 -39.78
C PHE A 58 -8.56 19.77 -39.19
N SER A 59 -9.65 19.35 -38.52
CA SER A 59 -10.57 20.27 -37.84
C SER A 59 -10.01 20.76 -36.50
N ASN A 60 -9.33 19.91 -35.73
CA ASN A 60 -8.69 20.31 -34.47
C ASN A 60 -7.45 21.19 -34.67
N GLU A 61 -6.67 20.99 -35.75
CA GLU A 61 -5.60 21.93 -36.10
C GLU A 61 -6.15 23.33 -36.45
N ARG A 62 -7.34 23.43 -37.05
CA ARG A 62 -7.99 24.70 -37.43
C ARG A 62 -8.47 25.55 -36.24
N GLN A 63 -8.61 24.97 -35.05
CA GLN A 63 -9.00 25.69 -33.84
C GLN A 63 -7.83 25.96 -32.89
N SER A 64 -6.62 25.46 -33.18
CA SER A 64 -5.46 25.71 -32.30
C SER A 64 -4.87 27.10 -32.50
N ILE A 65 -4.45 27.73 -31.40
CA ILE A 65 -3.85 29.07 -31.38
C ILE A 65 -2.41 28.95 -30.90
N SER A 66 -1.47 29.15 -31.81
CA SER A 66 -0.05 29.15 -31.49
C SER A 66 0.29 30.29 -30.54
N LEU A 67 1.04 29.99 -29.48
CA LEU A 67 1.56 30.97 -28.55
C LEU A 67 2.98 31.34 -28.94
N THR A 68 3.29 32.63 -28.87
CA THR A 68 4.67 33.10 -29.03
C THR A 68 5.32 33.16 -27.66
N ILE A 69 6.52 32.61 -27.54
CA ILE A 69 7.35 32.75 -26.34
C ILE A 69 8.16 34.03 -26.47
N THR A 70 8.23 34.79 -25.37
CA THR A 70 9.13 35.94 -25.26
C THR A 70 10.30 35.56 -24.35
N PRO A 71 11.51 35.30 -24.89
CA PRO A 71 12.67 35.01 -24.06
C PRO A 71 13.00 36.17 -23.13
N SER A 72 13.33 35.83 -21.88
CA SER A 72 13.79 36.78 -20.87
C SER A 72 14.94 36.15 -20.10
N THR A 73 15.95 36.94 -19.73
CA THR A 73 17.07 36.47 -18.92
C THR A 73 16.96 37.05 -17.52
N GLY A 74 17.00 36.20 -16.50
CA GLY A 74 17.09 36.61 -15.10
C GLY A 74 18.47 36.32 -14.52
N ASN A 75 18.68 36.73 -13.26
CA ASN A 75 19.95 36.47 -12.56
C ASN A 75 20.19 34.97 -12.32
N ASP A 76 19.10 34.18 -12.15
CA ASP A 76 19.17 32.78 -11.73
C ASP A 76 18.85 31.76 -12.84
N PHE A 77 18.57 32.24 -14.06
CA PHE A 77 18.29 31.38 -15.21
C PHE A 77 18.68 32.03 -16.55
N ARG A 78 19.02 31.20 -17.53
CA ARG A 78 19.28 31.61 -18.91
C ARG A 78 18.17 31.08 -19.82
N PHE A 79 17.60 31.96 -20.62
CA PHE A 79 16.59 31.60 -21.61
C PHE A 79 17.00 32.10 -22.98
N LYS A 80 17.03 31.21 -23.97
CA LYS A 80 17.38 31.55 -25.35
C LYS A 80 16.61 30.70 -26.35
N GLU A 81 16.41 31.22 -27.55
CA GLU A 81 16.04 30.42 -28.70
C GLU A 81 17.31 29.75 -29.24
N VAL A 82 17.34 28.42 -29.27
CA VAL A 82 18.53 27.63 -29.70
C VAL A 82 18.43 27.18 -31.14
N GLU A 83 17.21 26.97 -31.60
CA GLU A 83 16.84 26.68 -32.99
C GLU A 83 15.52 27.40 -33.27
N LYS A 84 15.19 27.65 -34.53
CA LYS A 84 13.96 28.36 -34.88
C LYS A 84 12.73 27.67 -34.26
N GLY A 85 12.05 28.36 -33.35
CA GLY A 85 10.88 27.86 -32.63
C GLY A 85 11.18 26.89 -31.48
N VAL A 86 12.46 26.68 -31.12
CA VAL A 86 12.91 25.86 -30.00
C VAL A 86 13.59 26.73 -28.97
N PHE A 87 13.01 26.80 -27.78
CA PHE A 87 13.48 27.64 -26.70
C PHE A 87 14.06 26.78 -25.58
N GLU A 88 15.26 27.13 -25.12
CA GLU A 88 15.99 26.44 -24.06
C GLU A 88 16.07 27.33 -22.81
N VAL A 89 15.46 26.85 -21.73
CA VAL A 89 15.60 27.42 -20.39
C VAL A 89 16.58 26.56 -19.61
N THR A 90 17.66 27.16 -19.12
CA THR A 90 18.56 26.53 -18.16
C THR A 90 18.50 27.29 -16.85
N THR A 91 18.08 26.61 -15.79
CA THR A 91 17.94 27.19 -14.45
C THR A 91 19.12 26.79 -13.57
N GLY A 92 19.57 27.71 -12.69
CA GLY A 92 20.34 27.33 -11.50
C GLY A 92 19.42 26.74 -10.42
N PRO A 93 19.74 26.84 -9.12
CA PRO A 93 18.80 26.49 -8.04
C PRO A 93 17.59 27.45 -7.94
N GLY A 94 17.49 28.46 -8.80
CA GLY A 94 16.38 29.41 -8.85
C GLY A 94 15.33 29.09 -9.91
N ASN A 95 14.13 29.63 -9.74
CA ASN A 95 13.00 29.43 -10.64
C ASN A 95 13.15 30.22 -11.94
N ALA A 96 12.50 29.74 -13.01
CA ALA A 96 12.41 30.47 -14.27
C ALA A 96 10.96 30.65 -14.70
N THR A 97 10.65 31.81 -15.29
CA THR A 97 9.32 32.09 -15.82
C THR A 97 9.36 32.22 -17.34
N ILE A 98 8.61 31.37 -18.02
CA ILE A 98 8.40 31.43 -19.47
C ILE A 98 7.12 32.21 -19.73
N ARG A 99 7.22 33.39 -20.34
CA ARG A 99 6.06 34.20 -20.68
C ARG A 99 5.62 33.93 -22.11
N PHE A 100 4.32 33.68 -22.29
CA PHE A 100 3.69 33.72 -23.59
C PHE A 100 3.29 35.16 -23.92
N ALA A 101 3.33 35.54 -25.19
CA ALA A 101 2.83 36.84 -25.62
C ALA A 101 1.32 36.92 -25.37
N PRO A 102 0.78 38.12 -25.07
CA PRO A 102 -0.66 38.33 -24.93
C PRO A 102 -1.42 37.85 -26.16
N LEU A 103 -2.61 37.28 -25.93
CA LEU A 103 -3.46 36.74 -26.98
C LEU A 103 -3.97 37.88 -27.85
N LYS A 104 -3.74 37.79 -29.17
CA LYS A 104 -4.17 38.81 -30.15
C LYS A 104 -5.58 38.58 -30.68
N THR A 105 -6.20 37.45 -30.34
CA THR A 105 -7.47 36.98 -30.88
C THR A 105 -8.39 36.55 -29.76
N ALA A 106 -9.68 36.84 -29.88
CA ALA A 106 -10.69 36.30 -28.98
C ALA A 106 -10.69 34.76 -29.05
N LEU A 107 -10.77 34.11 -27.91
CA LEU A 107 -10.83 32.65 -27.81
C LEU A 107 -12.27 32.16 -27.95
N SER A 108 -12.44 31.04 -28.64
CA SER A 108 -13.68 30.25 -28.53
C SER A 108 -13.75 29.61 -27.14
N ASP A 109 -14.96 29.41 -26.62
CA ASP A 109 -15.21 28.70 -25.36
C ASP A 109 -14.71 27.24 -25.39
N GLU A 110 -14.48 26.69 -26.58
CA GLU A 110 -13.91 25.34 -26.77
C GLU A 110 -12.40 25.28 -26.48
N ILE A 111 -11.70 26.42 -26.44
CA ILE A 111 -10.25 26.48 -26.19
C ILE A 111 -10.00 26.43 -24.69
N ALA A 112 -9.43 25.30 -24.25
CA ALA A 112 -9.29 24.97 -22.84
C ALA A 112 -7.90 24.46 -22.46
N VAL A 113 -7.10 23.97 -23.42
CA VAL A 113 -5.87 23.23 -23.11
C VAL A 113 -4.64 23.98 -23.60
N LEU A 114 -3.67 24.20 -22.71
CA LEU A 114 -2.31 24.59 -23.06
C LEU A 114 -1.51 23.32 -23.38
N SER A 115 -0.89 23.28 -24.55
CA SER A 115 -0.07 22.14 -24.96
C SER A 115 1.20 22.59 -25.67
N PHE A 116 2.30 21.87 -25.45
CA PHE A 116 3.59 22.11 -26.09
C PHE A 116 4.40 20.81 -26.13
N GLU A 117 5.46 20.78 -26.94
CA GLU A 117 6.45 19.70 -26.89
C GLU A 117 7.62 20.11 -26.01
N TYR A 118 8.14 19.18 -25.22
CA TYR A 118 9.26 19.43 -24.32
C TYR A 118 10.31 18.33 -24.35
N PHE A 119 11.51 18.69 -23.91
CA PHE A 119 12.63 17.80 -23.63
C PHE A 119 13.26 18.24 -22.30
N CYS A 120 13.38 17.32 -21.34
CA CYS A 120 13.95 17.60 -20.02
C CYS A 120 14.50 16.31 -19.39
N ALA A 121 15.79 16.05 -19.60
CA ALA A 121 16.44 14.81 -19.16
C ALA A 121 16.70 14.74 -17.64
N SER A 122 16.79 15.88 -16.96
CA SER A 122 16.98 15.95 -15.50
C SER A 122 15.68 15.86 -14.71
N GLY A 123 14.53 16.05 -15.37
CA GLY A 123 13.26 16.34 -14.71
C GLY A 123 13.26 17.70 -14.03
N MET A 124 12.11 18.09 -13.49
CA MET A 124 11.92 19.29 -12.67
C MET A 124 11.01 18.96 -11.48
N GLU A 125 11.01 19.79 -10.45
CA GLU A 125 10.20 19.53 -9.25
C GLU A 125 8.71 19.69 -9.57
N PHE A 126 8.34 20.85 -10.10
CA PHE A 126 7.00 21.14 -10.60
C PHE A 126 7.00 22.33 -11.56
N MET A 127 5.90 22.46 -12.30
CA MET A 127 5.58 23.60 -13.15
C MET A 127 4.22 24.15 -12.77
N VAL A 128 4.05 25.48 -12.83
CA VAL A 128 2.76 26.13 -12.57
C VAL A 128 2.39 27.01 -13.76
N VAL A 129 1.16 26.86 -14.27
CA VAL A 129 0.59 27.81 -15.23
C VAL A 129 -0.04 28.97 -14.47
N THR A 130 0.44 30.19 -14.72
CA THR A 130 -0.05 31.41 -14.07
C THR A 130 -0.58 32.41 -15.09
N VAL A 131 -1.31 33.41 -14.60
CA VAL A 131 -1.77 34.57 -15.38
C VAL A 131 -0.98 35.78 -14.88
N ASN A 132 -0.35 36.51 -15.80
CA ASN A 132 0.43 37.72 -15.48
C ASN A 132 1.52 37.51 -14.41
N ASP A 133 2.11 36.31 -14.36
CA ASP A 133 3.08 35.90 -13.33
C ASP A 133 2.54 35.93 -11.89
N ASP A 134 1.21 35.89 -11.70
CA ASP A 134 0.61 35.85 -10.36
C ASP A 134 0.90 34.52 -9.65
N GLN A 135 1.69 34.63 -8.59
CA GLN A 135 2.17 33.51 -7.77
C GLN A 135 1.37 33.31 -6.47
N ALA A 136 0.33 34.12 -6.21
CA ALA A 136 -0.41 34.09 -4.94
C ALA A 136 -1.14 32.77 -4.66
N ARG A 137 -1.24 31.86 -5.65
CA ARG A 137 -1.88 30.53 -5.54
C ARG A 137 -1.08 29.42 -6.22
N MET A 138 0.24 29.45 -6.10
CA MET A 138 1.12 28.44 -6.71
C MET A 138 0.82 27.01 -6.26
N GLU A 139 0.48 26.81 -4.98
CA GLU A 139 0.24 25.49 -4.38
C GLU A 139 -0.97 24.76 -4.99
N GLU A 140 -1.98 25.49 -5.47
CA GLU A 140 -3.22 24.92 -6.01
C GLU A 140 -3.06 24.32 -7.43
N ASN A 141 -1.92 24.51 -8.11
CA ASN A 141 -1.75 24.19 -9.53
C ASN A 141 -0.36 23.63 -9.89
N MET A 142 0.30 22.94 -8.95
CA MET A 142 1.62 22.33 -9.17
C MET A 142 1.49 21.10 -10.06
N ILE A 143 2.12 21.14 -11.25
CA ILE A 143 2.08 20.06 -12.22
C ILE A 143 3.47 19.43 -12.29
N ARG A 144 3.57 18.16 -11.89
CA ARG A 144 4.82 17.42 -12.02
C ARG A 144 5.04 17.03 -13.48
N MET A 145 6.20 17.41 -14.02
CA MET A 145 6.61 16.99 -15.36
C MET A 145 7.55 15.78 -15.29
N PRO A 146 7.22 14.66 -15.96
CA PRO A 146 8.12 13.51 -16.06
C PRO A 146 9.44 13.86 -16.73
N VAL A 147 10.46 13.03 -16.47
CA VAL A 147 11.70 13.04 -17.25
C VAL A 147 11.38 12.68 -18.71
N ALA A 148 11.94 13.45 -19.63
CA ALA A 148 11.78 13.22 -21.06
C ALA A 148 13.15 13.25 -21.75
N GLU A 149 13.65 12.06 -22.10
CA GLU A 149 14.89 11.85 -22.86
C GLU A 149 14.69 11.99 -24.38
N GLY A 150 13.47 12.33 -24.81
CA GLY A 150 13.07 12.67 -26.17
C GLY A 150 11.90 13.65 -26.19
N TRP A 151 11.59 14.23 -27.34
CA TRP A 151 10.47 15.17 -27.48
C TRP A 151 9.15 14.52 -27.07
N SER A 152 8.54 15.06 -26.02
CA SER A 152 7.30 14.56 -25.43
C SER A 152 6.26 15.66 -25.43
N THR A 153 4.98 15.31 -25.55
CA THR A 153 3.89 16.29 -25.47
C THR A 153 3.47 16.52 -24.03
N PHE A 154 3.41 17.78 -23.63
CA PHE A 154 2.75 18.23 -22.43
C PHE A 154 1.37 18.81 -22.80
N SER A 155 0.37 18.56 -21.95
CA SER A 155 -0.93 19.22 -22.01
C SER A 155 -1.53 19.40 -20.62
N VAL A 156 -2.22 20.52 -20.42
CA VAL A 156 -2.95 20.82 -19.19
C VAL A 156 -4.18 21.69 -19.48
N ASP A 157 -5.28 21.42 -18.78
CA ASP A 157 -6.46 22.29 -18.78
C ASP A 157 -6.12 23.63 -18.11
N VAL A 158 -6.35 24.72 -18.83
CA VAL A 158 -6.12 26.11 -18.40
C VAL A 158 -7.41 26.93 -18.46
N SER A 159 -8.58 26.30 -18.57
CA SER A 159 -9.88 26.99 -18.71
C SER A 159 -10.09 28.05 -17.63
N ASP A 160 -9.73 27.75 -16.39
CA ASP A 160 -9.87 28.70 -15.28
C ASP A 160 -8.86 29.85 -15.33
N LYS A 161 -7.69 29.65 -15.95
CA LYS A 161 -6.72 30.71 -16.19
C LYS A 161 -7.15 31.59 -17.36
N LEU A 162 -7.71 30.99 -18.41
CA LEU A 162 -8.24 31.73 -19.55
C LEU A 162 -9.39 32.67 -19.13
N LYS A 163 -10.27 32.26 -18.21
CA LYS A 163 -11.31 33.14 -17.62
C LYS A 163 -10.76 34.34 -16.84
N GLN A 164 -9.50 34.30 -16.42
CA GLN A 164 -8.86 35.38 -15.66
C GLN A 164 -8.19 36.43 -16.56
N LEU A 165 -8.00 36.13 -17.85
CA LEU A 165 -7.48 37.09 -18.84
C LEU A 165 -8.58 38.12 -19.15
N LYS A 166 -8.54 39.28 -18.48
CA LYS A 166 -9.55 40.34 -18.58
C LYS A 166 -9.11 41.51 -19.45
N ASN A 167 -7.81 41.72 -19.61
CA ASN A 167 -7.22 42.83 -20.35
C ASN A 167 -6.47 42.34 -21.61
N PRO A 168 -6.41 43.13 -22.70
CA PRO A 168 -5.66 42.76 -23.91
C PRO A 168 -4.15 42.56 -23.72
N ALA A 169 -3.60 43.05 -22.60
CA ALA A 169 -2.20 42.89 -22.23
C ALA A 169 -1.95 41.66 -21.33
N ASP A 170 -3.01 40.97 -20.88
CA ASP A 170 -2.87 39.81 -20.02
C ASP A 170 -2.26 38.63 -20.79
N TYR A 171 -1.48 37.82 -20.09
CA TYR A 171 -0.79 36.67 -20.68
C TYR A 171 -0.73 35.48 -19.73
N LEU A 172 -0.56 34.30 -20.32
CA LEU A 172 -0.19 33.09 -19.58
C LEU A 172 1.33 33.04 -19.40
N SER A 173 1.77 32.48 -18.29
CA SER A 173 3.18 32.13 -18.09
C SER A 173 3.35 30.79 -17.40
N LEU A 174 4.51 30.16 -17.63
CA LEU A 174 4.93 28.92 -16.97
C LEU A 174 6.03 29.25 -15.98
N LEU A 175 5.75 29.05 -14.70
CA LEU A 175 6.77 29.02 -13.69
C LEU A 175 7.36 27.61 -13.62
N VAL A 176 8.66 27.51 -13.88
CA VAL A 176 9.45 26.28 -13.84
C VAL A 176 10.26 26.29 -12.55
N VAL A 177 10.00 25.28 -11.70
CA VAL A 177 10.73 25.08 -10.46
C VAL A 177 11.68 23.88 -10.62
N PRO A 178 12.99 24.12 -10.67
CA PRO A 178 13.96 23.05 -10.85
C PRO A 178 14.09 22.20 -9.59
N ASN A 179 14.64 21.01 -9.74
CA ASN A 179 15.02 20.20 -8.58
C ASN A 179 16.21 20.87 -7.86
N ALA A 180 16.08 21.07 -6.55
CA ALA A 180 17.08 21.74 -5.71
C ALA A 180 18.51 21.17 -5.81
N ALA A 181 18.68 19.93 -6.27
CA ALA A 181 19.98 19.26 -6.32
C ALA A 181 20.84 19.57 -7.57
N LYS A 182 20.27 20.02 -8.70
CA LYS A 182 21.02 20.18 -9.97
C LYS A 182 20.43 21.27 -10.89
N PRO A 183 21.27 21.99 -11.66
CA PRO A 183 20.80 22.83 -12.77
C PRO A 183 19.90 22.03 -13.71
N THR A 184 18.75 22.58 -14.08
CA THR A 184 17.76 21.92 -14.94
C THR A 184 17.75 22.60 -16.30
N THR A 185 17.82 21.81 -17.38
CA THR A 185 17.64 22.31 -18.75
C THR A 185 16.34 21.77 -19.31
N LEU A 186 15.46 22.70 -19.72
CA LEU A 186 14.19 22.44 -20.35
C LEU A 186 14.21 23.04 -21.76
N ARG A 187 13.93 22.24 -22.77
CA ARG A 187 13.63 22.74 -24.12
C ARG A 187 12.14 22.64 -24.38
N ILE A 188 11.55 23.70 -24.92
CA ILE A 188 10.14 23.77 -25.30
C ILE A 188 10.01 24.22 -26.74
N ARG A 189 9.07 23.64 -27.47
CA ARG A 189 8.65 24.08 -28.80
C ARG A 189 7.15 23.91 -29.01
N ASN A 190 6.62 24.56 -30.03
CA ASN A 190 5.22 24.46 -30.46
C ASN A 190 4.17 24.69 -29.36
N PRO A 191 4.29 25.71 -28.49
CA PRO A 191 3.25 26.01 -27.53
C PRO A 191 1.99 26.54 -28.22
N ARG A 192 0.84 26.04 -27.80
CA ARG A 192 -0.46 26.36 -28.37
C ARG A 192 -1.57 26.19 -27.35
N LEU A 193 -2.62 26.99 -27.51
CA LEU A 193 -3.93 26.73 -26.92
C LEU A 193 -4.77 25.92 -27.91
N ARG A 194 -5.52 24.93 -27.43
CA ARG A 194 -6.37 24.09 -28.27
C ARG A 194 -7.58 23.57 -27.49
N PRO A 195 -8.59 23.01 -28.18
CA PRO A 195 -9.60 22.21 -27.51
C PRO A 195 -9.00 20.94 -26.90
N HIS A 196 -9.76 20.32 -25.98
CA HIS A 196 -9.46 18.97 -25.53
C HIS A 196 -9.49 18.00 -26.72
N THR A 197 -8.53 17.08 -26.77
CA THR A 197 -8.64 15.93 -27.67
C THR A 197 -9.74 14.99 -27.17
N GLU A 198 -10.33 14.19 -28.07
CA GLU A 198 -11.31 13.15 -27.68
C GLU A 198 -10.77 12.23 -26.56
N LYS A 199 -9.47 11.90 -26.62
CA LYS A 199 -8.79 11.09 -25.59
C LYS A 199 -8.74 11.80 -24.24
N GLU A 200 -8.44 13.10 -24.20
CA GLU A 200 -8.43 13.88 -22.96
C GLU A 200 -9.85 14.07 -22.40
N GLN A 201 -10.85 14.30 -23.27
CA GLN A 201 -12.26 14.36 -22.86
C GLN A 201 -12.72 13.03 -22.25
N GLU A 202 -12.37 11.91 -22.89
CA GLU A 202 -12.67 10.57 -22.38
C GLU A 202 -11.99 10.32 -21.04
N GLN A 203 -10.71 10.65 -20.90
CA GLN A 203 -9.97 10.52 -19.65
C GLN A 203 -10.58 11.37 -18.53
N SER A 204 -10.98 12.61 -18.83
CA SER A 204 -11.66 13.50 -17.88
C SER A 204 -13.03 12.96 -17.49
N ARG A 205 -13.81 12.41 -18.43
CA ARG A 205 -15.10 11.78 -18.15
C ARG A 205 -14.94 10.56 -17.23
N LEU A 206 -14.03 9.65 -17.57
CA LEU A 206 -13.75 8.46 -16.75
C LEU A 206 -13.24 8.83 -15.36
N LYS A 207 -12.43 9.89 -15.24
CA LYS A 207 -11.99 10.43 -13.96
C LYS A 207 -13.17 10.97 -13.15
N ALA A 208 -14.03 11.79 -13.75
CA ALA A 208 -15.21 12.35 -13.09
C ALA A 208 -16.21 11.26 -12.64
N GLU A 209 -16.45 10.26 -13.48
CA GLU A 209 -17.28 9.09 -13.14
C GLU A 209 -16.70 8.31 -11.95
N ARG A 210 -15.37 8.11 -11.92
CA ARG A 210 -14.69 7.45 -10.80
C ARG A 210 -14.81 8.27 -9.51
N GLU A 211 -14.58 9.58 -9.57
CA GLU A 211 -14.70 10.47 -8.41
C GLU A 211 -16.13 10.50 -7.86
N GLU A 212 -17.14 10.54 -8.73
CA GLU A 212 -18.55 10.52 -8.32
C GLU A 212 -18.94 9.17 -7.71
N ARG A 213 -18.45 8.06 -8.28
CA ARG A 213 -18.62 6.73 -7.69
C ARG A 213 -18.01 6.65 -6.29
N GLU A 214 -16.79 7.14 -6.10
CA GLU A 214 -16.13 7.14 -4.79
C GLU A 214 -16.89 8.00 -3.77
N LYS A 215 -17.38 9.19 -4.16
CA LYS A 215 -18.21 10.03 -3.28
C LYS A 215 -19.49 9.33 -2.85
N ARG A 216 -20.21 8.70 -3.80
CA ARG A 216 -21.42 7.93 -3.51
C ARG A 216 -21.13 6.81 -2.51
N MET A 217 -20.13 5.98 -2.79
CA MET A 217 -19.74 4.87 -1.91
C MET A 217 -19.33 5.35 -0.52
N ASN A 218 -18.61 6.48 -0.43
CA ASN A 218 -18.22 7.06 0.85
C ASN A 218 -19.45 7.50 1.66
N ASN A 219 -20.43 8.13 1.01
CA ASN A 219 -21.67 8.55 1.67
C ASN A 219 -22.51 7.35 2.13
N ASP A 220 -22.58 6.31 1.31
CA ASP A 220 -23.32 5.08 1.63
C ASP A 220 -22.69 4.36 2.84
N LEU A 221 -21.35 4.26 2.88
CA LEU A 221 -20.63 3.66 4.01
C LEU A 221 -20.77 4.48 5.28
N ASN A 222 -20.63 5.80 5.19
CA ASN A 222 -20.79 6.67 6.36
C ASN A 222 -22.21 6.56 6.94
N SER A 223 -23.21 6.46 6.06
CA SER A 223 -24.60 6.23 6.46
C SER A 223 -24.78 4.85 7.09
N TYR A 224 -24.16 3.81 6.51
CA TYR A 224 -24.21 2.44 7.01
C TYR A 224 -23.63 2.32 8.43
N LEU A 225 -22.41 2.80 8.67
CA LEU A 225 -21.72 2.63 9.96
C LEU A 225 -22.45 3.34 11.12
N ARG A 226 -23.11 4.47 10.84
CA ARG A 226 -23.77 5.31 11.86
C ARG A 226 -25.25 5.02 12.05
N LYS A 227 -25.85 4.21 11.17
CA LYS A 227 -27.28 3.94 11.22
C LYS A 227 -27.61 2.96 12.34
N ASP A 228 -28.72 3.22 13.01
CA ASP A 228 -29.37 2.25 13.90
C ASP A 228 -30.17 1.26 13.08
N TYR A 229 -30.00 -0.01 13.42
CA TYR A 229 -30.67 -1.11 12.73
C TYR A 229 -31.63 -1.83 13.66
N PRO A 230 -32.84 -2.18 13.17
CA PRO A 230 -33.86 -2.81 14.00
C PRO A 230 -33.61 -4.29 14.29
N CYS A 231 -32.61 -4.93 13.67
CA CYS A 231 -32.28 -6.34 13.88
C CYS A 231 -30.76 -6.52 14.00
N GLU A 232 -30.34 -7.68 14.45
CA GLU A 232 -28.92 -8.03 14.56
C GLU A 232 -28.65 -9.46 14.09
N VAL A 233 -27.51 -9.64 13.43
CA VAL A 233 -26.81 -10.93 13.43
C VAL A 233 -25.94 -10.89 14.69
N SER A 234 -26.18 -11.81 15.62
CA SER A 234 -25.61 -11.76 16.97
C SER A 234 -24.36 -12.62 17.13
N ALA A 235 -24.18 -13.65 16.29
CA ALA A 235 -22.98 -14.46 16.28
C ALA A 235 -22.78 -15.20 14.95
N VAL A 236 -21.53 -15.33 14.53
CA VAL A 236 -21.11 -16.18 13.40
C VAL A 236 -19.96 -17.08 13.85
N SER A 237 -20.19 -18.39 13.84
CA SER A 237 -19.20 -19.41 14.21
C SER A 237 -18.80 -20.24 12.99
N ILE A 238 -17.49 -20.37 12.75
CA ILE A 238 -16.92 -21.13 11.64
C ILE A 238 -16.31 -22.43 12.17
N HIS A 239 -16.79 -23.56 11.66
CA HIS A 239 -16.29 -24.91 11.95
C HIS A 239 -15.47 -25.45 10.77
N ALA A 240 -15.05 -26.72 10.87
CA ALA A 240 -14.30 -27.39 9.80
C ALA A 240 -15.03 -27.42 8.46
N ASP A 241 -16.33 -27.75 8.45
CA ASP A 241 -17.15 -27.97 7.26
C ASP A 241 -18.42 -27.13 7.20
N LYS A 242 -18.74 -26.36 8.25
CA LYS A 242 -19.97 -25.57 8.34
C LYS A 242 -19.80 -24.17 8.93
N VAL A 243 -20.78 -23.32 8.68
CA VAL A 243 -20.96 -21.98 9.26
C VAL A 243 -22.30 -21.94 9.99
N VAL A 244 -22.28 -21.49 11.24
CA VAL A 244 -23.49 -21.29 12.05
C VAL A 244 -23.69 -19.79 12.25
N VAL A 245 -24.85 -19.30 11.83
CA VAL A 245 -25.24 -17.88 11.93
C VAL A 245 -26.43 -17.76 12.86
N LYS A 246 -26.29 -16.93 13.89
CA LYS A 246 -27.34 -16.61 14.86
C LYS A 246 -27.72 -15.14 14.75
N GLY A 247 -28.97 -14.83 15.04
CA GLY A 247 -29.43 -13.45 15.09
C GLY A 247 -30.76 -13.28 15.79
N ASP A 248 -31.14 -12.02 15.96
CA ASP A 248 -32.36 -11.59 16.63
C ASP A 248 -33.09 -10.57 15.74
N ARG A 249 -34.36 -10.87 15.43
CA ARG A 249 -35.26 -10.00 14.68
C ARG A 249 -35.64 -8.73 15.46
N LYS A 250 -35.45 -8.73 16.79
CA LYS A 250 -35.92 -7.71 17.76
C LYS A 250 -37.39 -7.30 17.51
N GLY A 251 -38.21 -8.23 17.02
CA GLY A 251 -39.62 -8.01 16.76
C GLY A 251 -40.00 -7.38 15.41
N LEU A 252 -39.05 -7.02 14.53
CA LEU A 252 -39.32 -6.40 13.21
C LEU A 252 -40.35 -7.19 12.37
N PRO A 253 -41.56 -6.68 12.09
CA PRO A 253 -42.61 -7.43 11.39
C PRO A 253 -42.29 -7.72 9.92
N GLY A 254 -43.00 -8.68 9.33
CA GLY A 254 -42.86 -9.06 7.92
C GLY A 254 -41.81 -10.15 7.65
N ASP A 255 -41.62 -10.44 6.37
CA ASP A 255 -40.62 -11.39 5.88
C ASP A 255 -39.22 -10.83 6.08
N LEU A 256 -38.34 -11.62 6.69
CA LEU A 256 -36.94 -11.29 6.91
C LEU A 256 -36.04 -12.34 6.25
N TYR A 257 -34.92 -11.90 5.70
CA TYR A 257 -33.96 -12.75 5.02
C TYR A 257 -32.58 -12.60 5.63
N LEU A 258 -31.87 -13.72 5.77
CA LEU A 258 -30.45 -13.76 6.05
C LEU A 258 -29.70 -13.75 4.73
N CYS A 259 -28.85 -12.75 4.53
CA CYS A 259 -28.12 -12.53 3.30
C CYS A 259 -26.61 -12.68 3.53
N GLU A 260 -25.96 -13.40 2.62
CA GLU A 260 -24.51 -13.60 2.61
C GLU A 260 -23.85 -12.57 1.68
N VAL A 261 -22.89 -11.81 2.20
CA VAL A 261 -22.08 -10.87 1.41
C VAL A 261 -20.66 -11.35 1.32
N ALA A 262 -20.17 -11.56 0.09
CA ALA A 262 -18.79 -11.92 -0.15
C ALA A 262 -17.83 -10.81 0.28
N MET A 263 -16.63 -11.15 0.75
CA MET A 263 -15.59 -10.16 1.09
C MET A 263 -15.18 -9.30 -0.10
N PHE A 264 -15.23 -9.85 -1.32
CA PHE A 264 -14.91 -9.11 -2.54
C PHE A 264 -16.03 -8.17 -3.00
N GLY A 265 -17.20 -8.24 -2.36
CA GLY A 265 -18.34 -7.37 -2.62
C GLY A 265 -18.42 -6.19 -1.65
N ASP A 266 -19.15 -5.17 -2.08
CA ASP A 266 -19.51 -4.01 -1.25
C ASP A 266 -20.92 -4.20 -0.70
N LEU A 267 -21.08 -4.21 0.63
CA LEU A 267 -22.38 -4.42 1.28
C LEU A 267 -23.41 -3.37 0.88
N THR A 268 -22.97 -2.13 0.63
CA THR A 268 -23.87 -1.03 0.24
C THR A 268 -24.43 -1.19 -1.16
N GLU A 269 -23.85 -2.04 -2.00
CA GLU A 269 -24.39 -2.39 -3.33
C GLU A 269 -25.45 -3.51 -3.26
N LEU A 270 -25.61 -4.15 -2.09
CA LEU A 270 -26.67 -5.14 -1.80
C LEU A 270 -26.68 -6.36 -2.74
N ASP A 271 -25.51 -6.72 -3.26
CA ASP A 271 -25.31 -7.97 -4.01
C ASP A 271 -25.00 -9.10 -3.04
N PHE A 272 -25.85 -10.13 -3.05
CA PHE A 272 -25.83 -11.22 -2.07
C PHE A 272 -25.60 -12.56 -2.74
N LEU A 273 -24.66 -13.34 -2.20
CA LEU A 273 -24.36 -14.70 -2.69
C LEU A 273 -25.50 -15.67 -2.37
N THR A 274 -26.03 -15.56 -1.15
CA THR A 274 -27.07 -16.43 -0.60
C THR A 274 -28.14 -15.54 0.04
N VAL A 275 -29.42 -15.87 -0.15
CA VAL A 275 -30.55 -15.15 0.46
C VAL A 275 -31.55 -16.18 0.98
N GLU A 276 -31.55 -16.41 2.30
CA GLU A 276 -32.42 -17.39 2.93
C GLU A 276 -33.51 -16.73 3.78
N LYS A 277 -34.75 -17.22 3.65
CA LYS A 277 -35.87 -16.70 4.44
C LYS A 277 -35.79 -17.20 5.88
N ILE A 278 -35.92 -16.28 6.83
CA ILE A 278 -35.96 -16.59 8.26
C ILE A 278 -37.41 -16.88 8.67
N GLY A 279 -37.60 -17.91 9.51
CA GLY A 279 -38.90 -18.21 10.11
C GLY A 279 -39.42 -17.07 11.01
N ALA A 280 -40.70 -17.10 11.37
CA ALA A 280 -41.33 -16.11 12.25
C ALA A 280 -40.94 -16.31 13.74
N VAL A 281 -39.65 -16.44 14.01
CA VAL A 281 -39.06 -16.59 15.35
C VAL A 281 -38.34 -15.31 15.76
N LYS A 282 -38.26 -15.05 17.07
CA LYS A 282 -37.52 -13.89 17.59
C LYS A 282 -36.02 -14.07 17.36
N GLU A 283 -35.48 -15.18 17.85
CA GLU A 283 -34.08 -15.57 17.70
C GLU A 283 -34.01 -16.75 16.72
N PHE A 284 -33.01 -16.76 15.86
CA PHE A 284 -32.79 -17.81 14.88
C PHE A 284 -31.35 -18.34 14.94
N SER A 285 -31.18 -19.56 14.44
CA SER A 285 -29.89 -20.19 14.20
C SER A 285 -29.99 -20.94 12.88
N MET A 286 -29.13 -20.61 11.91
CA MET A 286 -29.08 -21.24 10.59
C MET A 286 -27.70 -21.83 10.36
N GLU A 287 -27.66 -22.95 9.63
CA GLU A 287 -26.43 -23.67 9.32
C GLU A 287 -26.25 -23.71 7.80
N PHE A 288 -25.01 -23.48 7.35
CA PHE A 288 -24.61 -23.51 5.96
C PHE A 288 -23.33 -24.33 5.81
N ASP A 289 -23.16 -24.99 4.67
CA ASP A 289 -21.85 -25.56 4.32
C ASP A 289 -20.79 -24.45 4.30
N ARG A 290 -19.60 -24.71 4.83
CA ARG A 290 -18.52 -23.71 4.83
C ARG A 290 -18.02 -23.42 3.42
N PHE A 291 -17.96 -24.44 2.59
CA PHE A 291 -17.47 -24.30 1.21
C PHE A 291 -18.66 -24.30 0.26
N ALA A 292 -18.81 -23.23 -0.52
CA ALA A 292 -19.88 -23.05 -1.48
C ALA A 292 -19.35 -23.08 -2.91
N ASP A 293 -20.03 -23.78 -3.82
CA ASP A 293 -19.75 -23.66 -5.25
C ASP A 293 -20.52 -22.45 -5.81
N THR A 294 -19.78 -21.41 -6.20
CA THR A 294 -20.33 -20.22 -6.85
C THR A 294 -20.10 -20.29 -8.36
N LYS A 295 -20.72 -19.39 -9.12
CA LYS A 295 -20.49 -19.26 -10.57
C LYS A 295 -19.01 -19.01 -10.92
N ASP A 296 -18.26 -18.38 -10.00
CA ASP A 296 -16.87 -17.98 -10.20
C ASP A 296 -15.87 -19.00 -9.63
N GLY A 297 -16.33 -19.94 -8.80
CA GLY A 297 -15.54 -21.04 -8.24
C GLY A 297 -15.93 -21.41 -6.81
N ARG A 298 -15.13 -22.28 -6.19
CA ARG A 298 -15.33 -22.71 -4.80
C ARG A 298 -14.94 -21.59 -3.83
N TYR A 299 -15.88 -21.17 -2.99
CA TYR A 299 -15.74 -20.06 -2.04
C TYR A 299 -15.76 -20.58 -0.60
N ASP A 300 -14.87 -20.05 0.26
CA ASP A 300 -14.88 -20.32 1.71
C ASP A 300 -15.68 -19.22 2.42
N ARG A 301 -16.84 -19.60 2.98
CA ARG A 301 -17.75 -18.70 3.72
C ARG A 301 -17.13 -18.15 5.01
N LEU A 302 -15.94 -18.61 5.40
CA LEU A 302 -15.09 -17.94 6.40
C LEU A 302 -14.91 -16.44 6.12
N TYR A 303 -14.86 -16.05 4.84
CA TYR A 303 -14.67 -14.66 4.44
C TYR A 303 -15.98 -13.89 4.27
N SER A 304 -17.13 -14.53 4.45
CA SER A 304 -18.43 -13.87 4.30
C SER A 304 -18.75 -13.00 5.53
N ARG A 305 -19.46 -11.90 5.30
CA ARG A 305 -20.27 -11.27 6.35
C ARG A 305 -21.74 -11.52 6.10
N TRP A 306 -22.51 -11.57 7.18
CA TRP A 306 -23.93 -11.91 7.15
C TRP A 306 -24.76 -10.70 7.57
N VAL A 307 -25.85 -10.44 6.86
CA VAL A 307 -26.72 -9.29 7.13
C VAL A 307 -28.19 -9.69 7.01
N LEU A 308 -29.05 -9.05 7.78
CA LEU A 308 -30.49 -9.21 7.71
C LEU A 308 -31.08 -8.17 6.76
N ALA A 309 -32.01 -8.57 5.91
CA ALA A 309 -32.68 -7.67 4.98
C ALA A 309 -34.15 -8.03 4.75
N GLN A 310 -34.95 -7.03 4.40
CA GLN A 310 -36.30 -7.22 3.86
C GLN A 310 -36.32 -6.96 2.35
N LYS A 311 -37.19 -7.66 1.62
CA LYS A 311 -37.43 -7.36 0.21
C LYS A 311 -38.23 -6.06 0.10
N SER A 312 -37.85 -5.23 -0.86
CA SER A 312 -38.52 -3.97 -1.20
C SER A 312 -38.79 -3.90 -2.71
N GLN A 313 -39.55 -2.90 -3.15
CA GLN A 313 -39.79 -2.67 -4.58
C GLN A 313 -38.50 -2.41 -5.37
N LYS A 314 -37.42 -1.98 -4.71
CA LYS A 314 -36.12 -1.65 -5.31
C LYS A 314 -35.04 -2.72 -5.05
N GLY A 315 -35.43 -3.94 -4.64
CA GLY A 315 -34.51 -5.02 -4.30
C GLY A 315 -34.53 -5.35 -2.81
N HIS A 316 -33.45 -5.12 -2.09
CA HIS A 316 -33.34 -5.38 -0.66
C HIS A 316 -33.19 -4.09 0.16
N LEU A 317 -33.60 -4.13 1.42
CA LEU A 317 -33.31 -3.10 2.42
C LEU A 317 -32.68 -3.79 3.63
N ILE A 318 -31.43 -3.45 3.93
CA ILE A 318 -30.76 -4.01 5.12
C ILE A 318 -31.39 -3.48 6.41
N CYS A 319 -31.58 -4.42 7.34
CA CYS A 319 -32.23 -4.25 8.63
C CYS A 319 -31.31 -4.66 9.79
N SER A 320 -30.08 -5.11 9.53
CA SER A 320 -29.00 -5.24 10.51
C SER A 320 -27.70 -4.66 9.98
N ARG A 321 -26.72 -4.57 10.88
CA ARG A 321 -25.30 -4.47 10.51
C ARG A 321 -24.86 -5.78 9.85
N GLY A 322 -23.88 -5.72 8.96
CA GLY A 322 -23.20 -6.92 8.47
C GLY A 322 -22.28 -7.45 9.56
N HIS A 323 -22.23 -8.76 9.78
CA HIS A 323 -21.47 -9.38 10.87
C HIS A 323 -20.55 -10.47 10.34
N TYR A 324 -19.26 -10.36 10.64
CA TYR A 324 -18.26 -11.39 10.29
C TYR A 324 -18.12 -12.45 11.39
N ALA A 325 -17.31 -13.49 11.12
CA ALA A 325 -16.99 -14.54 12.08
C ALA A 325 -16.46 -13.99 13.43
N ASP A 326 -17.12 -14.37 14.53
CA ASP A 326 -16.67 -14.12 15.90
C ASP A 326 -15.71 -15.20 16.41
N GLU A 327 -15.95 -16.44 15.94
CA GLU A 327 -15.24 -17.64 16.32
C GLU A 327 -14.88 -18.44 15.08
N VAL A 328 -13.62 -18.87 15.01
CA VAL A 328 -13.12 -19.76 13.96
C VAL A 328 -12.43 -20.93 14.66
N GLU A 329 -12.91 -22.13 14.40
CA GLU A 329 -12.30 -23.35 14.90
C GLU A 329 -10.89 -23.51 14.31
N ALA A 330 -9.88 -23.58 15.17
CA ALA A 330 -8.51 -23.81 14.75
C ALA A 330 -8.26 -25.31 14.58
N LEU A 331 -7.48 -25.67 13.55
CA LEU A 331 -7.02 -27.03 13.31
C LEU A 331 -6.13 -27.56 14.43
N TYR A 332 -5.34 -26.68 15.05
CA TYR A 332 -4.41 -27.03 16.12
C TYR A 332 -4.76 -26.29 17.40
N ASP A 333 -4.51 -26.94 18.53
CA ASP A 333 -4.54 -26.33 19.86
C ASP A 333 -3.11 -25.92 20.26
N LEU A 334 -2.64 -24.80 19.71
CA LEU A 334 -1.30 -24.27 19.99
C LEU A 334 -1.32 -23.42 21.25
N PRO A 335 -0.25 -23.42 22.07
CA PRO A 335 -0.17 -22.57 23.25
C PRO A 335 -0.15 -21.09 22.88
N HIS A 336 -0.64 -20.24 23.79
CA HIS A 336 -0.52 -18.79 23.67
C HIS A 336 0.91 -18.36 24.05
N GLU A 337 1.76 -18.19 23.04
CA GLU A 337 3.14 -17.71 23.19
C GLU A 337 3.14 -16.15 23.16
N VAL A 338 3.78 -15.52 24.16
CA VAL A 338 3.92 -14.06 24.28
C VAL A 338 5.40 -13.66 24.38
N VAL A 339 5.71 -12.39 24.08
CA VAL A 339 7.08 -11.88 24.19
C VAL A 339 7.60 -11.98 25.63
N ARG A 340 8.84 -12.43 25.80
CA ARG A 340 9.47 -12.59 27.13
C ARG A 340 10.11 -11.30 27.65
N SER A 341 10.44 -10.39 26.74
CA SER A 341 10.98 -9.07 27.04
C SER A 341 10.54 -8.09 25.95
N LYS A 342 10.72 -6.79 26.18
CA LYS A 342 10.41 -5.76 25.18
C LYS A 342 11.45 -5.67 24.05
N LYS A 343 12.51 -6.50 24.05
CA LYS A 343 13.61 -6.43 23.08
C LYS A 343 13.34 -7.29 21.85
N GLY A 344 13.25 -6.66 20.69
CA GLY A 344 13.12 -7.32 19.40
C GLY A 344 14.00 -6.76 18.31
N ILE A 345 14.15 -7.52 17.21
CA ILE A 345 14.92 -7.13 16.03
C ILE A 345 13.98 -7.01 14.83
N GLY A 346 13.93 -5.81 14.24
CA GLY A 346 13.14 -5.52 13.06
C GLY A 346 13.82 -5.98 11.77
N GLY A 347 13.03 -6.45 10.79
CA GLY A 347 13.51 -6.85 9.46
C GLY A 347 14.49 -8.03 9.49
N PHE A 348 14.27 -8.98 10.39
CA PHE A 348 15.17 -10.10 10.61
C PHE A 348 15.17 -11.09 9.42
N GLY A 349 16.37 -11.45 8.98
CA GLY A 349 16.60 -12.55 8.04
C GLY A 349 17.90 -13.23 8.40
N LYS A 350 17.90 -14.57 8.47
CA LYS A 350 19.11 -15.32 8.87
C LYS A 350 20.26 -14.98 7.93
N ASN A 351 21.43 -14.65 8.49
CA ASN A 351 22.62 -14.28 7.73
C ASN A 351 23.88 -14.84 8.41
N GLY A 352 24.93 -14.04 8.62
CA GLY A 352 26.14 -14.45 9.35
C GLY A 352 26.32 -13.72 10.69
N PHE A 353 25.33 -12.93 11.11
CA PHE A 353 25.34 -12.14 12.36
C PHE A 353 24.26 -12.59 13.34
N GLU A 354 23.58 -13.71 13.09
CA GLU A 354 22.44 -14.19 13.89
C GLU A 354 22.75 -14.44 15.37
N SER A 355 24.03 -14.51 15.77
CA SER A 355 24.46 -14.51 17.17
C SER A 355 24.00 -13.27 17.94
N ASP A 356 23.68 -12.17 17.23
CA ASP A 356 23.11 -10.97 17.84
C ASP A 356 21.79 -11.21 18.55
N ILE A 357 21.00 -12.22 18.16
CA ILE A 357 19.80 -12.56 18.92
C ILE A 357 20.15 -12.95 20.34
N ASP A 358 21.21 -13.73 20.52
CA ASP A 358 21.68 -14.15 21.83
C ASP A 358 22.38 -12.99 22.55
N ASP A 359 23.30 -12.28 21.87
CA ASP A 359 24.08 -11.18 22.44
C ASP A 359 23.20 -10.01 22.91
N LEU A 360 22.12 -9.72 22.20
CA LEU A 360 21.16 -8.65 22.54
C LEU A 360 20.03 -9.14 23.46
N GLN A 361 19.93 -10.45 23.67
CA GLN A 361 18.82 -11.11 24.39
C GLN A 361 17.45 -10.76 23.80
N ALA A 362 17.37 -10.73 22.46
CA ALA A 362 16.12 -10.46 21.75
C ALA A 362 15.14 -11.62 21.92
N THR A 363 13.85 -11.32 22.06
CA THR A 363 12.80 -12.33 22.27
C THR A 363 11.73 -12.31 21.18
N SER A 364 11.78 -11.31 20.29
CA SER A 364 10.89 -11.20 19.13
C SER A 364 11.61 -10.69 17.88
N VAL A 365 11.03 -10.96 16.72
CA VAL A 365 11.46 -10.39 15.44
C VAL A 365 10.29 -9.97 14.56
N THR A 366 10.52 -9.01 13.67
CA THR A 366 9.67 -8.83 12.47
C THR A 366 10.35 -9.42 11.24
N VAL A 367 9.57 -10.02 10.34
CA VAL A 367 10.06 -10.61 9.08
C VAL A 367 9.20 -10.13 7.92
N ASN A 368 9.82 -9.48 6.93
CA ASN A 368 9.13 -9.02 5.73
C ASN A 368 8.88 -10.20 4.77
N ILE A 369 7.63 -10.36 4.34
CA ILE A 369 7.22 -11.39 3.38
C ILE A 369 6.54 -10.70 2.19
N TRP A 370 7.24 -10.66 1.06
CA TRP A 370 6.68 -10.20 -0.20
C TRP A 370 5.92 -11.33 -0.90
N LEU A 371 4.65 -11.11 -1.24
CA LEU A 371 3.82 -12.14 -1.90
C LEU A 371 4.17 -12.39 -3.38
N GLY A 372 5.23 -11.74 -3.89
CA GLY A 372 5.83 -11.98 -5.20
C GLY A 372 6.33 -13.41 -5.44
N PHE A 373 6.35 -14.27 -4.41
CA PHE A 373 6.69 -15.69 -4.56
C PHE A 373 5.60 -16.52 -5.24
N MET A 374 4.38 -16.00 -5.37
CA MET A 374 3.23 -16.71 -5.93
C MET A 374 3.24 -16.71 -7.46
N SER A 375 2.71 -17.79 -8.06
CA SER A 375 2.40 -17.88 -9.49
C SER A 375 1.17 -18.76 -9.76
N LEU A 376 0.49 -18.50 -10.86
CA LEU A 376 -0.61 -19.30 -11.39
C LEU A 376 -0.15 -20.47 -12.28
N SER A 377 1.11 -20.46 -12.72
CA SER A 377 1.65 -21.47 -13.65
C SER A 377 2.84 -22.19 -13.03
N PRO A 378 3.02 -23.49 -13.33
CA PRO A 378 4.17 -24.23 -12.84
C PRO A 378 5.46 -23.63 -13.40
N SER A 379 6.49 -23.56 -12.56
CA SER A 379 7.88 -23.38 -12.98
C SER A 379 8.71 -24.57 -12.52
N GLY A 380 9.87 -24.81 -13.14
CA GLY A 380 10.75 -25.93 -12.78
C GLY A 380 11.26 -25.91 -11.33
N ASN A 381 11.07 -24.80 -10.60
CA ASN A 381 11.52 -24.61 -9.22
C ASN A 381 10.37 -24.15 -8.30
N ALA A 382 9.14 -24.63 -8.52
CA ALA A 382 7.99 -24.30 -7.70
C ALA A 382 7.63 -25.39 -6.66
N ILE A 383 6.89 -24.97 -5.63
CA ILE A 383 6.15 -25.83 -4.70
C ILE A 383 4.67 -25.74 -5.12
N PRO A 384 4.06 -26.79 -5.70
CA PRO A 384 2.63 -26.80 -5.98
C PRO A 384 1.84 -26.97 -4.67
N PHE A 385 0.69 -26.31 -4.56
CA PHE A 385 -0.26 -26.50 -3.48
C PHE A 385 -1.69 -26.19 -3.93
N ASP A 386 -2.67 -26.87 -3.35
CA ASP A 386 -4.07 -26.70 -3.72
C ASP A 386 -4.81 -25.82 -2.73
N TYR A 387 -5.62 -24.92 -3.24
CA TYR A 387 -6.50 -24.06 -2.46
C TYR A 387 -7.82 -23.85 -3.20
N ASN A 388 -8.94 -24.14 -2.55
CA ASN A 388 -10.30 -24.01 -3.11
C ASN A 388 -10.45 -24.60 -4.52
N GLY A 389 -9.93 -25.82 -4.73
CA GLY A 389 -10.06 -26.54 -6.00
C GLY A 389 -9.14 -26.05 -7.13
N LYS A 390 -8.20 -25.16 -6.84
CA LYS A 390 -7.19 -24.67 -7.79
C LYS A 390 -5.78 -24.91 -7.26
N THR A 391 -4.89 -25.34 -8.15
CA THR A 391 -3.46 -25.46 -7.85
C THR A 391 -2.74 -24.14 -8.08
N TYR A 392 -1.99 -23.70 -7.09
CA TYR A 392 -1.10 -22.55 -7.10
C TYR A 392 0.35 -23.00 -6.94
N TYR A 393 1.29 -22.09 -7.20
CA TYR A 393 2.72 -22.40 -7.20
C TYR A 393 3.49 -21.36 -6.40
N ALA A 394 4.21 -21.79 -5.37
CA ALA A 394 5.11 -20.92 -4.61
C ALA A 394 6.56 -21.08 -5.08
N ASN A 395 7.32 -19.99 -5.17
CA ASN A 395 8.74 -20.01 -5.51
C ASN A 395 9.54 -20.74 -4.43
N ARG A 396 10.10 -21.91 -4.76
CA ARG A 396 10.79 -22.77 -3.80
C ARG A 396 11.95 -22.08 -3.11
N LYS A 397 12.80 -21.38 -3.88
CA LYS A 397 14.00 -20.71 -3.34
C LYS A 397 13.62 -19.64 -2.30
N THR A 398 12.60 -18.84 -2.58
CA THR A 398 12.11 -17.82 -1.63
C THR A 398 11.58 -18.47 -0.36
N ILE A 399 10.76 -19.53 -0.50
CA ILE A 399 10.19 -20.23 0.65
C ILE A 399 11.25 -20.95 1.48
N GLU A 400 12.23 -21.61 0.87
CA GLU A 400 13.32 -22.26 1.61
C GLU A 400 14.21 -21.24 2.37
N GLY A 401 14.40 -20.04 1.82
CA GLY A 401 15.05 -18.93 2.52
C GLY A 401 14.26 -18.46 3.75
N LEU A 402 12.93 -18.38 3.62
CA LEU A 402 12.03 -18.06 4.73
C LEU A 402 12.03 -19.19 5.78
N ASP A 403 11.93 -20.46 5.37
CA ASP A 403 12.01 -21.63 6.26
C ASP A 403 13.31 -21.62 7.07
N ASN A 404 14.44 -21.25 6.46
CA ASN A 404 15.72 -21.16 7.15
C ASN A 404 15.72 -20.08 8.24
N THR A 405 15.09 -18.94 7.96
CA THR A 405 14.92 -17.86 8.94
C THR A 405 14.00 -18.30 10.07
N LEU A 406 12.83 -18.84 9.74
CA LEU A 406 11.80 -19.18 10.72
C LEU A 406 12.13 -20.42 11.56
N ARG A 407 12.87 -21.39 11.02
CA ARG A 407 13.42 -22.49 11.83
C ARG A 407 14.45 -21.99 12.83
N PHE A 408 15.28 -21.03 12.44
CA PHE A 408 16.26 -20.45 13.35
C PHE A 408 15.56 -19.71 14.50
N THR A 409 14.60 -18.83 14.20
CA THR A 409 13.85 -18.10 15.23
C THR A 409 13.04 -19.04 16.13
N ALA A 410 12.46 -20.10 15.56
CA ALA A 410 11.77 -21.15 16.33
C ALA A 410 12.73 -21.92 17.26
N SER A 411 13.96 -22.20 16.84
CA SER A 411 14.98 -22.85 17.70
C SER A 411 15.44 -21.98 18.88
N LYS A 412 15.11 -20.69 18.85
CA LYS A 412 15.38 -19.69 19.87
C LYS A 412 14.11 -19.26 20.64
N ASP A 413 12.99 -19.94 20.38
CA ASP A 413 11.66 -19.64 20.92
C ASP A 413 11.29 -18.16 20.76
N MET A 414 11.60 -17.56 19.60
CA MET A 414 11.27 -16.15 19.36
C MET A 414 9.83 -15.98 18.87
N ILE A 415 9.18 -14.92 19.34
CA ILE A 415 7.92 -14.44 18.75
C ILE A 415 8.21 -13.81 17.38
N VAL A 416 7.46 -14.22 16.37
CA VAL A 416 7.63 -13.76 14.98
C VAL A 416 6.38 -13.02 14.55
N SER A 417 6.57 -11.77 14.13
CA SER A 417 5.54 -10.97 13.46
C SER A 417 5.85 -10.83 11.97
N ALA A 418 5.03 -11.40 11.10
CA ALA A 418 5.25 -11.38 9.66
C ALA A 418 4.61 -10.15 9.02
N ILE A 419 5.40 -9.29 8.36
CA ILE A 419 4.92 -8.10 7.63
C ILE A 419 4.57 -8.52 6.20
N ILE A 420 3.29 -8.45 5.84
CA ILE A 420 2.78 -8.93 4.55
C ILE A 420 2.77 -7.81 3.51
N LEU A 421 3.65 -7.91 2.52
CA LEU A 421 3.89 -6.88 1.52
C LEU A 421 3.44 -7.34 0.13
N ILE A 422 2.69 -6.50 -0.58
CA ILE A 422 2.28 -6.75 -1.96
C ILE A 422 3.13 -5.88 -2.88
N PRO A 423 4.11 -6.44 -3.60
CA PRO A 423 4.87 -5.66 -4.56
C PRO A 423 3.96 -5.23 -5.74
N PRO A 424 4.35 -4.22 -6.52
CA PRO A 424 3.59 -3.85 -7.70
C PRO A 424 3.63 -4.98 -8.74
N ALA A 425 2.63 -5.06 -9.62
CA ALA A 425 2.47 -6.12 -10.61
C ALA A 425 3.74 -6.32 -11.46
N ARG A 426 4.43 -5.21 -11.78
CA ARG A 426 5.71 -5.18 -12.52
C ARG A 426 6.85 -5.95 -11.86
N SER A 427 6.76 -6.22 -10.56
CA SER A 427 7.77 -6.95 -9.79
C SER A 427 7.50 -8.46 -9.71
N PHE A 428 6.37 -8.95 -10.23
CA PHE A 428 6.09 -10.38 -10.29
C PHE A 428 6.73 -11.01 -11.53
N THR A 429 7.25 -12.23 -11.38
CA THR A 429 7.72 -13.03 -12.54
C THR A 429 6.57 -13.44 -13.45
N ASP A 430 5.41 -13.75 -12.86
CA ASP A 430 4.17 -14.03 -13.61
C ASP A 430 3.29 -12.78 -13.62
N ALA A 431 3.25 -12.10 -14.77
CA ALA A 431 2.50 -10.86 -14.94
C ALA A 431 0.99 -11.01 -14.67
N LYS A 432 0.40 -12.19 -14.95
CA LYS A 432 -1.03 -12.43 -14.65
C LYS A 432 -1.25 -12.52 -13.14
N THR A 433 -0.32 -13.16 -12.43
CA THR A 433 -0.36 -13.21 -10.96
C THR A 433 -0.20 -11.81 -10.38
N GLY A 434 0.76 -11.01 -10.87
CA GLY A 434 0.95 -9.63 -10.43
C GLY A 434 -0.29 -8.77 -10.62
N ALA A 435 -0.95 -8.86 -11.79
CA ALA A 435 -2.17 -8.11 -12.08
C ALA A 435 -3.37 -8.49 -11.18
N LEU A 436 -3.42 -9.74 -10.68
CA LEU A 436 -4.44 -10.17 -9.73
C LEU A 436 -4.13 -9.75 -8.29
N PHE A 437 -2.87 -9.52 -7.93
CA PHE A 437 -2.51 -9.02 -6.60
C PHE A 437 -2.60 -7.50 -6.48
N GLU A 438 -2.23 -6.77 -7.54
CA GLU A 438 -2.18 -5.31 -7.54
C GLU A 438 -3.59 -4.69 -7.56
N HIS A 439 -3.84 -3.78 -6.62
CA HIS A 439 -5.12 -3.06 -6.51
C HIS A 439 -5.40 -2.32 -7.82
N PRO A 440 -6.65 -2.35 -8.34
CA PRO A 440 -6.96 -1.77 -9.65
C PRO A 440 -6.67 -0.26 -9.77
N ASP A 441 -6.69 0.45 -8.64
CA ASP A 441 -6.37 1.88 -8.57
C ASP A 441 -4.90 2.18 -8.20
N PHE A 442 -4.01 1.18 -8.15
CA PHE A 442 -2.61 1.38 -7.80
C PHE A 442 -1.94 2.44 -8.67
N ASN A 443 -1.30 3.43 -8.03
CA ASN A 443 -0.48 4.41 -8.71
C ASN A 443 0.98 3.92 -8.80
N GLN A 444 1.60 4.00 -9.98
CA GLN A 444 2.97 3.54 -10.22
C GLN A 444 4.04 4.24 -9.35
N ALA A 445 3.73 5.40 -8.76
CA ALA A 445 4.57 6.11 -7.79
C ALA A 445 4.60 5.44 -6.40
N GLY A 446 3.66 4.56 -6.08
CA GLY A 446 3.66 3.76 -4.86
C GLY A 446 4.76 2.69 -4.87
N ILE A 447 5.20 2.29 -3.67
CA ILE A 447 6.19 1.24 -3.44
C ILE A 447 5.52 -0.13 -3.31
N TYR A 448 4.44 -0.22 -2.54
CA TYR A 448 3.63 -1.43 -2.40
C TYR A 448 2.16 -1.14 -2.73
N SER A 449 1.47 -2.17 -3.20
CA SER A 449 0.04 -2.12 -3.48
C SER A 449 -0.75 -2.54 -2.25
N MET A 450 -1.96 -2.01 -2.08
CA MET A 450 -3.02 -2.73 -1.36
C MET A 450 -3.33 -4.03 -2.12
N PRO A 451 -3.67 -5.16 -1.48
CA PRO A 451 -4.12 -6.34 -2.22
C PRO A 451 -5.42 -6.04 -2.98
N ASN A 452 -5.50 -6.50 -4.22
CA ASN A 452 -6.76 -6.51 -4.95
C ASN A 452 -7.68 -7.57 -4.34
N MET A 453 -8.78 -7.10 -3.77
CA MET A 453 -9.83 -7.95 -3.23
C MET A 453 -11.17 -7.66 -3.90
N THR A 454 -11.20 -7.04 -5.08
CA THR A 454 -12.44 -6.60 -5.74
C THR A 454 -13.05 -7.64 -6.68
N THR A 455 -12.40 -8.80 -6.85
CA THR A 455 -12.93 -9.93 -7.61
C THR A 455 -12.73 -11.24 -6.87
N PHE A 456 -13.49 -12.26 -7.25
CA PHE A 456 -13.34 -13.61 -6.70
C PHE A 456 -11.92 -14.16 -6.90
N GLU A 457 -11.36 -14.02 -8.10
CA GLU A 457 -10.05 -14.59 -8.42
C GLU A 457 -8.91 -13.92 -7.65
N SER A 458 -8.96 -12.60 -7.51
CA SER A 458 -7.95 -11.83 -6.76
C SER A 458 -8.04 -12.13 -5.26
N LEU A 459 -9.26 -12.16 -4.70
CA LEU A 459 -9.47 -12.58 -3.31
C LEU A 459 -8.96 -14.01 -3.07
N ASN A 460 -9.32 -14.96 -3.94
CA ASN A 460 -8.94 -16.37 -3.78
C ASN A 460 -7.43 -16.56 -3.91
N LEU A 461 -6.76 -15.80 -4.78
CA LEU A 461 -5.29 -15.79 -4.89
C LEU A 461 -4.62 -15.24 -3.61
N TYR A 462 -5.12 -14.14 -3.07
CA TYR A 462 -4.59 -13.58 -1.82
C TYR A 462 -4.81 -14.53 -0.64
N ALA A 463 -6.03 -15.08 -0.50
CA ALA A 463 -6.34 -16.10 0.49
C ALA A 463 -5.45 -17.35 0.35
N ALA A 464 -5.20 -17.84 -0.87
CA ALA A 464 -4.31 -18.98 -1.12
C ALA A 464 -2.87 -18.69 -0.67
N ALA A 465 -2.35 -17.48 -0.88
CA ALA A 465 -1.01 -17.10 -0.45
C ALA A 465 -0.89 -17.06 1.08
N ILE A 466 -1.89 -16.49 1.76
CA ILE A 466 -1.90 -16.44 3.23
C ILE A 466 -2.12 -17.83 3.82
N ASP A 467 -2.99 -18.65 3.22
CA ASP A 467 -3.24 -20.03 3.63
C ASP A 467 -2.00 -20.91 3.51
N PHE A 468 -1.23 -20.75 2.42
CA PHE A 468 0.05 -21.42 2.24
C PHE A 468 1.03 -21.09 3.37
N LEU A 469 1.17 -19.80 3.72
CA LEU A 469 2.04 -19.37 4.82
C LEU A 469 1.51 -19.86 6.18
N ALA A 470 0.22 -19.65 6.46
CA ALA A 470 -0.40 -19.99 7.74
C ALA A 470 -0.37 -21.50 8.00
N SER A 471 -0.74 -22.33 7.01
CA SER A 471 -0.70 -23.79 7.14
C SER A 471 0.72 -24.33 7.38
N ARG A 472 1.71 -23.75 6.69
CA ARG A 472 3.12 -24.16 6.77
C ARG A 472 3.77 -23.78 8.10
N TYR A 473 3.54 -22.56 8.56
CA TYR A 473 4.19 -22.01 9.77
C TYR A 473 3.29 -22.07 11.02
N SER A 474 2.13 -22.73 10.94
CA SER A 474 1.30 -23.06 12.09
C SER A 474 1.39 -24.52 12.54
N ARG A 475 2.23 -25.35 11.90
CA ARG A 475 2.38 -26.78 12.27
C ARG A 475 2.85 -26.96 13.73
N PRO A 476 2.26 -27.89 14.51
CA PRO A 476 2.71 -28.16 15.88
C PRO A 476 4.18 -28.58 15.99
N ASP A 477 4.70 -29.32 15.00
CA ASP A 477 6.08 -29.82 14.97
C ASP A 477 7.14 -28.75 14.64
N LYS A 478 6.72 -27.51 14.34
CA LYS A 478 7.58 -26.39 13.93
C LYS A 478 8.54 -26.77 12.77
N GLN A 479 8.18 -27.74 11.90
CA GLN A 479 9.07 -28.28 10.85
C GLN A 479 9.70 -27.19 9.95
N TYR A 480 8.96 -26.12 9.69
CA TYR A 480 9.38 -24.99 8.85
C TYR A 480 9.56 -23.69 9.65
N GLY A 481 9.48 -23.76 10.98
CA GLY A 481 9.42 -22.59 11.87
C GLY A 481 8.00 -22.20 12.27
N ARG A 482 7.85 -20.96 12.77
CA ARG A 482 6.59 -20.44 13.34
C ARG A 482 6.37 -18.96 12.96
N ILE A 483 5.13 -18.61 12.64
CA ILE A 483 4.63 -17.22 12.61
C ILE A 483 3.57 -17.10 13.72
N HIS A 484 3.63 -16.04 14.52
CA HIS A 484 2.72 -15.82 15.66
C HIS A 484 1.73 -14.70 15.35
N HIS A 485 2.24 -13.56 14.85
CA HIS A 485 1.44 -12.39 14.51
C HIS A 485 1.64 -11.99 13.05
N TRP A 486 0.66 -11.26 12.52
CA TRP A 486 0.61 -10.82 11.14
C TRP A 486 0.52 -9.30 11.12
N ILE A 487 1.47 -8.62 10.53
CA ILE A 487 1.44 -7.18 10.38
C ILE A 487 0.86 -6.90 8.97
N ALA A 488 -0.30 -6.25 8.94
CA ALA A 488 -1.06 -6.02 7.72
C ALA A 488 -0.49 -4.83 6.95
N HIS A 489 0.40 -5.12 6.00
CA HIS A 489 1.04 -4.15 5.10
C HIS A 489 1.98 -3.19 5.84
N ASN A 490 2.43 -2.12 5.19
CA ASN A 490 3.39 -1.17 5.75
C ASN A 490 2.82 0.25 5.74
N GLU A 491 3.00 0.96 6.87
CA GLU A 491 2.68 2.38 7.06
C GLU A 491 1.40 2.82 6.35
N VAL A 492 0.26 2.27 6.78
CA VAL A 492 -1.01 2.38 6.03
C VAL A 492 -1.63 3.77 6.12
N ASP A 493 -1.25 4.55 7.12
CA ASP A 493 -1.51 5.98 7.23
C ASP A 493 -0.74 6.78 6.15
N ALA A 494 0.45 6.33 5.76
CA ALA A 494 1.14 6.75 4.54
C ALA A 494 0.77 5.86 3.32
N GLY A 495 -0.49 5.43 3.24
CA GLY A 495 -0.97 4.44 2.29
C GLY A 495 -0.68 4.76 0.82
N TRP A 496 -0.62 6.03 0.41
CA TRP A 496 -0.23 6.39 -0.96
C TRP A 496 1.18 5.90 -1.33
N VAL A 497 2.11 5.87 -0.38
CA VAL A 497 3.49 5.44 -0.62
C VAL A 497 3.61 3.93 -0.38
N TRP A 498 3.10 3.44 0.76
CA TRP A 498 3.47 2.13 1.29
C TRP A 498 2.38 1.06 1.26
N THR A 499 1.13 1.41 0.93
CA THR A 499 0.01 0.46 0.76
C THR A 499 -1.02 1.05 -0.23
N ASN A 500 -0.60 1.27 -1.47
CA ASN A 500 -1.32 2.14 -2.40
C ASN A 500 -2.60 1.49 -2.96
N ALA A 501 -3.72 2.18 -2.78
CA ALA A 501 -5.03 1.83 -3.33
C ALA A 501 -5.60 2.97 -4.20
N GLY A 502 -4.73 3.83 -4.75
CA GLY A 502 -5.11 5.09 -5.39
C GLY A 502 -5.52 6.16 -4.37
N ILE A 503 -6.08 7.26 -4.87
CA ILE A 503 -6.59 8.36 -4.04
C ILE A 503 -7.93 7.92 -3.45
N LYS A 504 -8.03 7.87 -2.12
CA LYS A 504 -9.24 7.49 -1.39
C LYS A 504 -9.47 8.46 -0.23
N THR A 505 -10.72 8.56 0.22
CA THR A 505 -11.00 9.13 1.55
C THR A 505 -10.51 8.16 2.64
N PRO A 506 -10.27 8.62 3.88
CA PRO A 506 -9.91 7.73 4.98
C PRO A 506 -10.90 6.56 5.16
N LEU A 507 -12.20 6.85 5.09
CA LEU A 507 -13.25 5.84 5.21
C LEU A 507 -13.23 4.82 4.06
N ARG A 508 -13.06 5.26 2.80
CA ARG A 508 -12.96 4.36 1.65
C ARG A 508 -11.70 3.50 1.71
N PHE A 509 -10.58 4.07 2.15
CA PHE A 509 -9.34 3.34 2.35
C PHE A 509 -9.51 2.26 3.44
N MET A 510 -10.11 2.62 4.58
CA MET A 510 -10.33 1.67 5.68
C MET A 510 -11.31 0.56 5.35
N ASP A 511 -12.34 0.80 4.53
CA ASP A 511 -13.23 -0.26 4.02
C ASP A 511 -12.46 -1.36 3.26
N ILE A 512 -11.45 -0.98 2.49
CA ILE A 512 -10.59 -1.92 1.75
C ILE A 512 -9.61 -2.58 2.72
N TYR A 513 -8.95 -1.78 3.56
CA TYR A 513 -7.90 -2.24 4.46
C TYR A 513 -8.41 -3.22 5.53
N VAL A 514 -9.56 -2.94 6.16
CA VAL A 514 -10.11 -3.81 7.22
C VAL A 514 -10.50 -5.18 6.67
N LYS A 515 -10.96 -5.27 5.41
CA LYS A 515 -11.21 -6.56 4.73
C LYS A 515 -9.90 -7.35 4.61
N SER A 516 -8.78 -6.71 4.24
CA SER A 516 -7.46 -7.35 4.20
C SER A 516 -7.01 -7.83 5.59
N MET A 517 -7.15 -7.00 6.63
CA MET A 517 -6.83 -7.40 8.01
C MET A 517 -7.65 -8.61 8.45
N ARG A 518 -8.96 -8.62 8.18
CA ARG A 518 -9.85 -9.75 8.50
C ARG A 518 -9.45 -11.01 7.74
N LEU A 519 -9.11 -10.91 6.45
CA LEU A 519 -8.64 -12.06 5.67
C LEU A 519 -7.38 -12.67 6.28
N LEU A 520 -6.39 -11.84 6.64
CA LEU A 520 -5.16 -12.29 7.31
C LEU A 520 -5.48 -13.02 8.62
N TYR A 521 -6.26 -12.38 9.49
CA TYR A 521 -6.66 -12.94 10.79
C TYR A 521 -7.42 -14.25 10.64
N TYR A 522 -8.50 -14.28 9.86
CA TYR A 522 -9.34 -15.46 9.70
C TYR A 522 -8.57 -16.63 9.09
N THR A 523 -7.72 -16.36 8.09
CA THR A 523 -6.91 -17.41 7.46
C THR A 523 -5.89 -17.99 8.44
N ALA A 524 -5.23 -17.16 9.25
CA ALA A 524 -4.34 -17.64 10.30
C ALA A 524 -5.10 -18.39 11.41
N ARG A 525 -6.29 -17.93 11.77
CA ARG A 525 -7.14 -18.50 12.83
C ARG A 525 -7.65 -19.89 12.51
N LYS A 526 -7.68 -20.28 11.22
CA LYS A 526 -7.90 -21.68 10.78
C LYS A 526 -6.89 -22.66 11.36
N TYR A 527 -5.67 -22.21 11.67
CA TYR A 527 -4.59 -23.10 12.07
C TYR A 527 -4.11 -22.87 13.50
N SER A 528 -4.19 -21.65 14.01
CA SER A 528 -3.76 -21.29 15.36
C SER A 528 -4.92 -20.68 16.15
N PRO A 529 -5.04 -20.94 17.47
CA PRO A 529 -6.05 -20.30 18.30
C PRO A 529 -5.72 -18.86 18.70
N HIS A 530 -4.46 -18.43 18.52
CA HIS A 530 -3.94 -17.16 19.03
C HIS A 530 -3.25 -16.25 17.99
N PRO A 531 -3.61 -16.24 16.69
CA PRO A 531 -3.05 -15.25 15.79
C PRO A 531 -3.58 -13.87 16.13
N GLU A 532 -2.77 -12.87 15.85
CA GLU A 532 -3.19 -11.46 15.88
C GLU A 532 -2.81 -10.79 14.57
N VAL A 533 -3.55 -9.75 14.21
CA VAL A 533 -3.25 -8.93 13.03
C VAL A 533 -3.06 -7.46 13.40
N LEU A 534 -1.90 -6.89 13.10
CA LEU A 534 -1.54 -5.55 13.55
C LEU A 534 -1.68 -4.54 12.41
N ILE A 535 -2.26 -3.36 12.70
CA ILE A 535 -2.25 -2.20 11.81
C ILE A 535 -0.89 -1.48 11.88
N THR A 536 -0.31 -1.11 10.74
CA THR A 536 0.99 -0.40 10.68
C THR A 536 0.85 1.10 10.51
N LEU A 537 1.52 1.87 11.35
CA LEU A 537 1.37 3.33 11.38
C LEU A 537 2.73 4.01 11.46
N THR A 538 2.93 5.09 10.71
CA THR A 538 4.10 5.97 10.84
C THR A 538 4.10 6.72 12.19
N HIS A 539 5.09 7.59 12.42
CA HIS A 539 5.13 8.51 13.55
C HIS A 539 4.11 9.66 13.49
N TYR A 540 3.37 9.81 12.38
CA TYR A 540 2.26 10.75 12.32
C TYR A 540 1.11 10.29 13.22
N TRP A 541 0.42 11.24 13.86
CA TRP A 541 -0.72 10.97 14.72
C TRP A 541 -1.97 11.72 14.25
N GLN A 542 -2.13 13.00 14.60
CA GLN A 542 -3.12 13.88 13.97
C GLN A 542 -2.60 14.57 12.70
N GLY A 543 -1.28 14.65 12.57
CA GLY A 543 -0.62 15.11 11.35
C GLY A 543 -0.70 14.07 10.24
N ARG A 544 -0.13 14.42 9.09
CA ARG A 544 0.01 13.51 7.95
C ARG A 544 1.24 13.91 7.13
N HIS A 545 1.81 12.93 6.43
CA HIS A 545 3.00 13.16 5.60
C HIS A 545 2.76 14.13 4.43
N ASN A 546 1.64 14.00 3.74
CA ASN A 546 1.19 14.88 2.66
C ASN A 546 -0.33 14.76 2.47
N GLU A 547 -0.92 15.47 1.49
CA GLU A 547 -2.38 15.44 1.27
C GLU A 547 -2.97 14.08 0.88
N TYR A 548 -2.15 13.13 0.41
CA TYR A 548 -2.55 11.76 0.04
C TYR A 548 -2.41 10.75 1.20
N CYS A 549 -1.94 11.20 2.36
CA CYS A 549 -1.80 10.40 3.56
C CYS A 549 -2.86 10.77 4.60
N TYR A 550 -3.02 9.93 5.60
CA TYR A 550 -4.07 10.00 6.59
C TYR A 550 -3.48 10.21 7.99
N PRO A 551 -4.18 10.91 8.90
CA PRO A 551 -3.87 10.86 10.31
C PRO A 551 -4.05 9.43 10.87
N ALA A 552 -3.03 8.92 11.55
CA ALA A 552 -3.05 7.58 12.14
C ALA A 552 -4.18 7.42 13.17
N ALA A 553 -4.43 8.44 14.00
CA ALA A 553 -5.51 8.44 14.97
C ALA A 553 -6.88 8.25 14.29
N GLN A 554 -7.10 8.90 13.15
CA GLN A 554 -8.34 8.77 12.38
C GLN A 554 -8.53 7.35 11.84
N LEU A 555 -7.47 6.70 11.36
CA LEU A 555 -7.56 5.32 10.88
C LEU A 555 -7.87 4.34 12.00
N LEU A 556 -7.31 4.56 13.20
CA LEU A 556 -7.59 3.75 14.38
C LEU A 556 -9.04 3.90 14.86
N GLU A 557 -9.59 5.12 14.87
CA GLU A 557 -11.01 5.34 15.20
C GLU A 557 -11.93 4.67 14.18
N LEU A 558 -11.59 4.73 12.88
CA LEU A 558 -12.34 3.99 11.86
C LEU A 558 -12.25 2.47 12.05
N LEU A 559 -11.08 1.94 12.43
CA LEU A 559 -10.93 0.51 12.75
C LEU A 559 -11.84 0.11 13.91
N LEU A 560 -11.89 0.93 14.97
CA LEU A 560 -12.79 0.74 16.10
C LEU A 560 -14.26 0.72 15.65
N ASP A 561 -14.69 1.73 14.89
CA ASP A 561 -16.04 1.81 14.32
C ASP A 561 -16.40 0.54 13.53
N TYR A 562 -15.51 0.05 12.66
CA TYR A 562 -15.71 -1.19 11.91
C TYR A 562 -15.79 -2.44 12.81
N THR A 563 -15.00 -2.52 13.87
CA THR A 563 -15.06 -3.66 14.80
C THR A 563 -16.28 -3.65 15.71
N GLU A 564 -16.79 -2.47 16.06
CA GLU A 564 -18.04 -2.31 16.80
C GLU A 564 -19.26 -2.60 15.91
N VAL A 565 -19.20 -2.25 14.63
CA VAL A 565 -20.31 -2.43 13.68
C VAL A 565 -20.38 -3.87 13.16
N GLU A 566 -19.24 -4.47 12.78
CA GLU A 566 -19.22 -5.69 11.97
C GLU A 566 -18.65 -6.93 12.67
N GLY A 567 -18.48 -6.87 13.98
CA GLY A 567 -17.91 -7.94 14.80
C GLY A 567 -16.41 -7.75 15.02
N ASP A 568 -15.99 -7.87 16.27
CA ASP A 568 -14.62 -7.62 16.70
C ASP A 568 -13.70 -8.82 16.43
N PHE A 569 -12.44 -8.56 16.08
CA PHE A 569 -11.40 -9.56 15.83
C PHE A 569 -10.10 -9.16 16.54
N LYS A 570 -9.17 -10.11 16.73
CA LYS A 570 -7.97 -9.87 17.53
C LYS A 570 -6.91 -9.10 16.73
N TRP A 571 -7.18 -7.82 16.50
CA TRP A 571 -6.22 -6.86 15.95
C TRP A 571 -5.37 -6.20 17.04
N GLY A 572 -4.22 -5.65 16.64
CA GLY A 572 -3.30 -4.84 17.47
C GLY A 572 -2.64 -3.72 16.67
N VAL A 573 -1.63 -3.07 17.23
CA VAL A 573 -0.96 -1.88 16.64
C VAL A 573 0.54 -2.13 16.46
N ALA A 574 1.05 -1.76 15.29
CA ALA A 574 2.45 -1.77 14.92
C ALA A 574 2.84 -0.32 14.54
N HIS A 575 3.31 0.47 15.51
CA HIS A 575 3.58 1.90 15.33
C HIS A 575 5.07 2.16 15.11
N HIS A 576 5.43 3.13 14.26
CA HIS A 576 6.81 3.44 13.88
C HIS A 576 7.22 4.82 14.43
N PRO A 577 7.50 4.95 15.74
CA PRO A 577 7.91 6.24 16.29
C PRO A 577 9.32 6.58 15.82
N TYR A 578 9.45 7.62 15.04
CA TYR A 578 10.71 8.25 14.69
C TYR A 578 10.78 9.63 15.35
N PRO A 579 11.98 10.23 15.52
CA PRO A 579 12.07 11.65 15.78
C PRO A 579 11.34 12.43 14.69
N GLN A 580 10.84 13.63 15.02
CA GLN A 580 10.10 14.48 14.07
C GLN A 580 10.85 14.70 12.74
N SER A 581 12.17 14.78 12.80
CA SER A 581 13.02 14.67 11.61
C SER A 581 13.82 13.38 11.69
N LEU A 582 13.67 12.49 10.69
CA LEU A 582 14.41 11.23 10.63
C LEU A 582 15.94 11.44 10.61
N PHE A 583 16.42 12.61 10.17
CA PHE A 583 17.84 12.95 10.15
C PHE A 583 18.39 13.41 11.51
N GLU A 584 17.53 13.72 12.47
CA GLU A 584 17.90 14.27 13.77
C GLU A 584 17.63 13.23 14.88
N PRO A 585 18.67 12.58 15.45
CA PRO A 585 18.47 11.57 16.49
C PRO A 585 17.91 12.12 17.81
N LYS A 586 17.96 13.44 18.04
CA LYS A 586 17.64 14.09 19.32
C LYS A 586 16.14 14.36 19.48
N ALA A 587 15.33 13.30 19.54
CA ALA A 587 13.87 13.40 19.68
C ALA A 587 13.40 14.21 20.91
N TRP A 588 14.22 14.34 21.96
CA TRP A 588 13.89 15.18 23.11
C TRP A 588 13.72 16.68 22.75
N LEU A 589 14.26 17.11 21.60
CA LEU A 589 14.13 18.46 21.05
C LEU A 589 12.92 18.63 20.12
N ASP A 590 12.16 17.57 19.83
CA ASP A 590 10.99 17.64 18.95
C ASP A 590 9.95 18.64 19.48
N ASP A 591 9.48 19.56 18.65
CA ASP A 591 8.55 20.62 19.06
C ASP A 591 7.10 20.36 18.62
N GLN A 592 6.86 19.46 17.66
CA GLN A 592 5.52 19.01 17.25
C GLN A 592 5.01 17.83 18.09
N ALA A 593 5.86 17.19 18.89
CA ALA A 593 5.48 16.09 19.78
C ALA A 593 4.99 16.65 21.13
N THR A 594 3.68 16.87 21.24
CA THR A 594 2.98 17.38 22.43
C THR A 594 2.38 16.24 23.26
N PHE A 595 2.09 16.49 24.54
CA PHE A 595 1.57 15.48 25.47
C PHE A 595 0.04 15.53 25.59
N ASP A 596 -0.63 15.52 24.44
CA ASP A 596 -2.09 15.54 24.34
C ASP A 596 -2.56 14.75 23.10
N TYR A 597 -3.82 14.32 23.08
CA TYR A 597 -4.37 13.53 21.98
C TYR A 597 -4.31 14.23 20.61
N ASN A 598 -4.29 15.57 20.59
CA ASN A 598 -4.27 16.34 19.35
C ASN A 598 -2.85 16.54 18.79
N THR A 599 -1.84 15.89 19.38
CA THR A 599 -0.46 16.01 18.92
C THR A 599 -0.32 15.67 17.42
N PRO A 600 0.41 16.48 16.64
CA PRO A 600 0.70 16.15 15.24
C PRO A 600 1.43 14.82 15.07
N LEU A 601 2.39 14.51 15.95
CA LEU A 601 3.29 13.37 15.85
C LEU A 601 3.37 12.62 17.17
N VAL A 602 3.47 11.29 17.10
CA VAL A 602 3.95 10.47 18.20
C VAL A 602 5.39 10.06 17.90
N THR A 603 6.33 10.71 18.58
CA THR A 603 7.76 10.41 18.49
C THR A 603 8.23 9.72 19.77
N PHE A 604 9.53 9.47 19.91
CA PHE A 604 10.07 8.99 21.19
C PHE A 604 9.76 9.94 22.36
N LYS A 605 9.53 11.23 22.10
CA LYS A 605 9.30 12.25 23.13
C LYS A 605 7.98 12.08 23.88
N ASN A 606 6.93 11.62 23.22
CA ASN A 606 5.56 11.62 23.75
C ASN A 606 4.84 10.26 23.59
N LEU A 607 5.59 9.15 23.68
CA LEU A 607 5.04 7.78 23.65
C LEU A 607 3.88 7.57 24.65
N GLU A 608 3.81 8.38 25.72
CA GLU A 608 2.71 8.38 26.68
C GLU A 608 1.33 8.64 26.03
N VAL A 609 1.26 9.36 24.90
CA VAL A 609 0.00 9.58 24.17
C VAL A 609 -0.54 8.26 23.62
N LEU A 610 0.34 7.48 22.97
CA LEU A 610 -0.01 6.17 22.42
C LEU A 610 -0.31 5.16 23.53
N ASP A 611 0.46 5.20 24.61
CA ASP A 611 0.24 4.41 25.83
C ASP A 611 -1.14 4.69 26.46
N ALA A 612 -1.55 5.96 26.54
CA ALA A 612 -2.86 6.33 27.06
C ALA A 612 -4.00 5.85 26.13
N TRP A 613 -3.84 6.02 24.82
CA TRP A 613 -4.85 5.60 23.82
C TRP A 613 -5.09 4.08 23.84
N ILE A 614 -4.03 3.25 23.79
CA ILE A 614 -4.20 1.78 23.73
C ILE A 614 -4.83 1.18 24.99
N LYS A 615 -4.75 1.91 26.12
CA LYS A 615 -5.31 1.48 27.41
C LYS A 615 -6.78 1.90 27.61
N GLN A 616 -7.38 2.64 26.68
CA GLN A 616 -8.79 2.98 26.76
C GLN A 616 -9.69 1.73 26.67
N PRO A 617 -10.84 1.70 27.37
CA PRO A 617 -11.78 0.59 27.27
C PRO A 617 -12.24 0.28 25.84
N ARG A 618 -12.48 1.32 25.02
CA ARG A 618 -12.90 1.18 23.62
C ARG A 618 -11.84 0.45 22.77
N ALA A 619 -10.57 0.65 23.07
CA ALA A 619 -9.45 0.01 22.37
C ALA A 619 -9.25 -1.46 22.74
N GLN A 620 -9.91 -1.98 23.79
CA GLN A 620 -9.72 -3.37 24.21
C GLN A 620 -10.42 -4.36 23.29
N TYR A 621 -9.79 -5.50 23.04
CA TYR A 621 -10.44 -6.63 22.38
C TYR A 621 -11.61 -7.13 23.21
N LYS A 622 -12.80 -7.12 22.60
CA LYS A 622 -14.10 -7.44 23.23
C LYS A 622 -14.33 -6.68 24.55
N GLY A 623 -13.76 -5.48 24.69
CA GLY A 623 -13.85 -4.66 25.91
C GLY A 623 -13.22 -5.29 27.16
N LYS A 624 -12.29 -6.26 26.99
CA LYS A 624 -11.73 -7.05 28.10
C LYS A 624 -10.23 -7.19 28.08
N GLU A 625 -9.62 -7.32 26.90
CA GLU A 625 -8.19 -7.61 26.76
C GLU A 625 -7.49 -6.43 26.06
N LYS A 626 -6.40 -5.92 26.66
CA LYS A 626 -5.56 -4.92 26.01
C LYS A 626 -4.96 -5.50 24.74
N ARG A 627 -5.10 -4.79 23.62
CA ARG A 627 -4.53 -5.21 22.34
C ARG A 627 -3.01 -5.07 22.34
N THR A 628 -2.35 -5.95 21.59
CA THR A 628 -0.90 -5.88 21.38
C THR A 628 -0.52 -4.56 20.74
N LEU A 629 0.55 -3.94 21.23
CA LEU A 629 1.17 -2.76 20.66
C LEU A 629 2.68 -2.94 20.59
N TYR A 630 3.17 -3.06 19.37
CA TYR A 630 4.59 -3.08 19.06
C TYR A 630 5.04 -1.75 18.46
N LEU A 631 6.20 -1.29 18.89
CA LEU A 631 6.98 -0.33 18.12
C LEU A 631 7.75 -1.16 17.08
N SER A 632 7.24 -1.27 15.86
CA SER A 632 7.65 -2.31 14.89
C SER A 632 8.79 -1.91 13.96
N GLU A 633 9.09 -0.63 13.86
CA GLU A 633 10.13 -0.09 13.00
C GLU A 633 10.56 1.30 13.49
N GLN A 634 11.73 1.37 14.14
CA GLN A 634 12.29 2.63 14.62
C GLN A 634 13.75 2.47 15.04
N ASN A 635 14.52 3.55 14.86
CA ASN A 635 15.75 3.87 15.60
C ASN A 635 16.14 5.33 15.31
N PRO A 636 16.91 5.98 16.20
CA PRO A 636 17.60 7.22 15.88
C PRO A 636 18.66 7.03 14.78
N ASN A 637 18.82 8.05 13.94
CA ASN A 637 19.80 8.09 12.86
C ASN A 637 21.20 8.51 13.36
N SER A 638 22.28 7.92 12.82
CA SER A 638 23.61 8.53 12.89
C SER A 638 23.88 9.32 11.60
N LYS A 639 24.07 10.64 11.66
CA LYS A 639 24.34 11.49 10.47
C LYS A 639 25.54 10.97 9.67
N ASP A 640 26.57 10.50 10.35
CA ASP A 640 27.74 9.81 9.82
C ASP A 640 28.36 8.86 10.86
N TYR A 641 29.60 8.42 10.63
CA TYR A 641 30.36 7.57 11.55
C TYR A 641 31.38 8.34 12.40
N SER A 642 31.25 9.65 12.51
CA SER A 642 32.01 10.44 13.48
C SER A 642 31.65 10.03 14.91
N GLY A 643 32.59 10.21 15.84
CA GLY A 643 32.35 9.88 17.25
C GLY A 643 31.16 10.65 17.83
N GLU A 644 30.93 11.90 17.39
CA GLU A 644 29.80 12.71 17.83
C GLU A 644 28.46 12.18 17.30
N ALA A 645 28.34 11.91 15.99
CA ALA A 645 27.10 11.39 15.41
C ALA A 645 26.73 10.01 15.98
N LEU A 646 27.72 9.15 16.22
CA LEU A 646 27.51 7.85 16.86
C LEU A 646 27.09 7.99 18.32
N LYS A 647 27.63 8.97 19.05
CA LYS A 647 27.26 9.27 20.44
C LYS A 647 25.83 9.83 20.52
N GLU A 648 25.45 10.74 19.62
CA GLU A 648 24.09 11.28 19.53
C GLU A 648 23.07 10.17 19.20
N GLN A 649 23.38 9.29 18.25
CA GLN A 649 22.55 8.13 17.93
C GLN A 649 22.32 7.24 19.16
N ALA A 650 23.40 6.91 19.88
CA ALA A 650 23.34 6.07 21.06
C ALA A 650 22.58 6.73 22.23
N ALA A 651 22.72 8.05 22.42
CA ALA A 651 21.94 8.80 23.39
C ALA A 651 20.45 8.85 23.01
N GLY A 652 20.13 9.01 21.72
CA GLY A 652 18.77 8.85 21.17
C GLY A 652 18.17 7.49 21.48
N MET A 653 18.96 6.41 21.34
CA MET A 653 18.51 5.05 21.63
C MET A 653 18.22 4.90 23.12
N ALA A 654 19.12 5.38 23.99
CA ALA A 654 18.91 5.36 25.43
C ALA A 654 17.62 6.11 25.82
N TYR A 655 17.42 7.32 25.27
CA TYR A 655 16.21 8.11 25.48
C TYR A 655 14.94 7.34 25.07
N ALA A 656 14.90 6.79 23.85
CA ALA A 656 13.76 6.03 23.34
C ALA A 656 13.43 4.81 24.21
N LEU A 657 14.44 4.04 24.62
CA LEU A 657 14.25 2.85 25.44
C LEU A 657 13.73 3.19 26.85
N LYS A 658 14.23 4.25 27.50
CA LYS A 658 13.73 4.69 28.82
C LYS A 658 12.30 5.24 28.74
N LYS A 659 11.94 5.92 27.65
CA LYS A 659 10.55 6.37 27.39
C LYS A 659 9.60 5.19 27.20
N MET A 660 10.02 4.21 26.40
CA MET A 660 9.24 3.01 26.13
C MET A 660 9.08 2.12 27.37
N GLU A 661 10.11 2.02 28.22
CA GLU A 661 10.06 1.29 29.49
C GLU A 661 8.96 1.84 30.43
N ALA A 662 8.82 3.17 30.50
CA ALA A 662 7.80 3.83 31.31
C ALA A 662 6.35 3.62 30.79
N CYS A 663 6.17 3.19 29.53
CA CYS A 663 4.87 2.99 28.90
C CYS A 663 4.44 1.51 28.98
N SER A 664 3.54 1.19 29.92
CA SER A 664 3.06 -0.18 30.17
C SER A 664 2.14 -0.75 29.07
N GLY A 665 1.54 0.11 28.25
CA GLY A 665 0.73 -0.27 27.10
C GLY A 665 1.55 -0.76 25.90
N ILE A 666 2.85 -0.47 25.87
CA ILE A 666 3.78 -0.88 24.79
C ILE A 666 4.44 -2.20 25.14
N ASP A 667 4.24 -3.23 24.31
CA ASP A 667 4.67 -4.60 24.59
C ASP A 667 6.08 -4.91 24.11
N ALA A 668 6.50 -4.34 22.98
CA ALA A 668 7.83 -4.60 22.43
C ALA A 668 8.36 -3.46 21.53
N TYR A 669 9.68 -3.38 21.46
CA TYR A 669 10.46 -2.52 20.58
C TYR A 669 11.23 -3.40 19.59
N GLN A 670 10.79 -3.42 18.34
CA GLN A 670 11.46 -4.08 17.23
C GLN A 670 12.47 -3.10 16.63
N MET A 671 13.72 -3.22 17.07
CA MET A 671 14.78 -2.30 16.67
C MET A 671 15.02 -2.38 15.16
N HIS A 672 14.90 -1.24 14.46
CA HIS A 672 15.10 -1.14 13.02
C HIS A 672 15.94 0.10 12.67
N GLY A 673 17.07 0.01 11.96
CA GLY A 673 17.64 -1.16 11.28
C GLY A 673 18.60 -1.99 12.14
N TRP A 674 18.69 -3.29 11.84
CA TRP A 674 19.77 -4.12 12.37
C TRP A 674 21.14 -3.71 11.79
N PHE A 675 21.14 -3.31 10.51
CA PHE A 675 22.28 -2.74 9.80
C PHE A 675 21.86 -1.43 9.13
N ASP A 676 22.82 -0.57 8.84
CA ASP A 676 22.59 0.52 7.89
C ASP A 676 22.26 -0.04 6.51
N GLN A 677 21.33 0.62 5.81
CA GLN A 677 20.83 0.19 4.51
C GLN A 677 20.89 1.33 3.51
N ARG A 678 21.39 1.05 2.29
CA ARG A 678 21.57 2.07 1.24
C ARG A 678 20.25 2.62 0.71
N ALA A 679 19.18 1.83 0.80
CA ALA A 679 17.86 2.16 0.27
C ALA A 679 16.99 2.99 1.22
N GLU A 680 17.53 3.43 2.37
CA GLU A 680 16.82 4.19 3.42
C GLU A 680 16.95 5.71 3.25
N GLY A 681 16.93 6.21 2.01
CA GLY A 681 16.97 7.67 1.76
C GLY A 681 18.21 8.39 2.30
N GLY A 682 19.33 7.68 2.51
CA GLY A 682 20.57 8.22 3.07
C GLY A 682 20.68 8.13 4.60
N LEU A 683 19.67 7.59 5.28
CA LEU A 683 19.70 7.34 6.72
C LEU A 683 20.66 6.18 7.07
N ARG A 684 21.23 6.28 8.27
CA ARG A 684 22.08 5.26 8.91
C ARG A 684 21.52 4.95 10.30
N ILE A 685 20.31 4.41 10.32
CA ILE A 685 19.54 4.02 11.52
C ILE A 685 19.94 2.64 12.08
N GLY A 686 20.88 1.96 11.42
CA GLY A 686 21.41 0.68 11.87
C GLY A 686 22.09 0.80 13.22
N ILE A 687 21.93 -0.20 14.11
CA ILE A 687 22.86 -0.37 15.24
C ILE A 687 24.19 -1.00 14.81
N ARG A 688 24.23 -1.55 13.58
CA ARG A 688 25.45 -1.91 12.87
C ARG A 688 25.67 -1.02 11.67
N ARG A 689 26.92 -0.87 11.26
CA ARG A 689 27.31 -0.26 9.98
C ARG A 689 26.76 -1.05 8.80
N PHE A 690 26.95 -0.54 7.59
CA PHE A 690 26.67 -1.30 6.37
C PHE A 690 27.39 -2.65 6.40
N ARG A 691 26.74 -3.71 5.89
CA ARG A 691 27.37 -5.04 5.81
C ARG A 691 28.62 -5.05 4.94
N ASP A 692 28.66 -4.17 3.96
CA ASP A 692 29.75 -3.94 3.01
C ASP A 692 30.56 -2.68 3.35
N ASP A 693 30.50 -2.16 4.59
CA ASP A 693 31.35 -1.05 5.00
C ASP A 693 32.82 -1.36 4.71
N GLU A 694 33.53 -0.42 4.07
CA GLU A 694 34.89 -0.65 3.57
C GLU A 694 35.92 -0.88 4.69
N THR A 695 35.65 -0.34 5.88
CA THR A 695 36.62 -0.30 6.99
C THR A 695 36.23 -1.23 8.13
N ASP A 696 34.94 -1.42 8.37
CA ASP A 696 34.39 -2.19 9.47
C ASP A 696 33.05 -2.85 9.05
N PRO A 697 33.11 -3.88 8.17
CA PRO A 697 31.94 -4.56 7.61
C PRO A 697 30.97 -5.05 8.70
N GLY A 698 29.77 -4.48 8.74
CA GLY A 698 28.75 -4.81 9.75
C GLY A 698 29.17 -4.49 11.18
N GLY A 699 30.14 -3.60 11.37
CA GLY A 699 30.66 -3.19 12.68
C GLY A 699 29.59 -2.72 13.66
N ARG A 700 29.77 -3.06 14.94
CA ARG A 700 28.84 -2.65 16.02
C ARG A 700 29.01 -1.16 16.31
N LYS A 701 27.93 -0.38 16.24
CA LYS A 701 27.93 1.02 16.67
C LYS A 701 27.72 1.13 18.18
N PRO A 702 28.01 2.28 18.81
CA PRO A 702 27.70 2.51 20.22
C PRO A 702 26.24 2.20 20.60
N ALA A 703 25.27 2.47 19.71
CA ALA A 703 23.86 2.13 19.91
C ALA A 703 23.60 0.62 20.07
N TRP A 704 24.46 -0.26 19.52
CA TRP A 704 24.39 -1.71 19.72
C TRP A 704 24.61 -2.08 21.19
N PHE A 705 25.58 -1.43 21.85
CA PHE A 705 25.88 -1.69 23.26
C PHE A 705 24.81 -1.10 24.20
N VAL A 706 24.21 0.03 23.82
CA VAL A 706 23.03 0.58 24.53
C VAL A 706 21.87 -0.41 24.46
N PHE A 707 21.53 -0.89 23.27
CA PHE A 707 20.46 -1.87 23.11
C PHE A 707 20.79 -3.19 23.83
N GLN A 708 22.05 -3.65 23.80
CA GLN A 708 22.50 -4.81 24.56
C GLN A 708 22.25 -4.64 26.08
N ALA A 709 22.63 -3.50 26.65
CA ALA A 709 22.55 -3.27 28.09
C ALA A 709 21.11 -3.06 28.61
N PHE A 710 20.17 -2.66 27.75
CA PHE A 710 18.78 -2.41 28.15
C PHE A 710 18.11 -3.63 28.81
N GLY A 711 17.46 -3.43 29.96
CA GLY A 711 16.84 -4.47 30.78
C GLY A 711 17.83 -5.39 31.50
N THR A 712 19.11 -5.04 31.57
CA THR A 712 20.15 -5.81 32.27
C THR A 712 20.70 -5.05 33.48
N ASP A 713 21.49 -5.72 34.32
CA ASP A 713 22.21 -5.13 35.45
C ASP A 713 23.25 -4.07 35.03
N LYS A 714 23.64 -4.04 33.75
CA LYS A 714 24.57 -3.04 33.19
C LYS A 714 23.90 -1.80 32.61
N GLU A 715 22.57 -1.75 32.59
CA GLU A 715 21.84 -0.67 31.91
C GLU A 715 22.25 0.70 32.46
N GLU A 716 22.23 0.89 33.78
CA GLU A 716 22.52 2.18 34.41
C GLU A 716 23.92 2.66 34.03
N GLU A 717 24.95 1.82 34.22
CA GLU A 717 26.34 2.11 33.87
C GLU A 717 26.49 2.52 32.40
N VAL A 718 25.91 1.74 31.48
CA VAL A 718 26.03 1.98 30.03
C VAL A 718 25.23 3.21 29.60
N PHE A 719 24.17 3.59 30.29
CA PHE A 719 23.30 4.70 29.91
C PHE A 719 23.78 6.04 30.47
N GLU A 720 24.70 6.07 31.46
CA GLU A 720 25.16 7.31 32.10
C GLU A 720 25.73 8.35 31.12
N PHE A 721 26.43 7.93 30.05
CA PHE A 721 26.99 8.88 29.08
C PHE A 721 25.92 9.72 28.37
N ALA A 722 24.69 9.21 28.28
CA ALA A 722 23.60 9.83 27.53
C ALA A 722 22.99 11.01 28.29
N LYS A 723 22.99 10.98 29.64
CA LYS A 723 22.45 12.05 30.49
C LYS A 723 22.97 13.46 30.14
N PRO A 724 24.30 13.71 30.08
CA PRO A 724 24.81 15.02 29.70
C PRO A 724 24.58 15.37 28.21
N VAL A 725 24.38 14.38 27.32
CA VAL A 725 24.04 14.62 25.90
C VAL A 725 22.60 15.09 25.75
N ILE A 726 21.69 14.50 26.53
CA ILE A 726 20.26 14.84 26.55
C ILE A 726 20.02 16.13 27.35
N GLY A 727 20.87 16.43 28.34
CA GLY A 727 20.73 17.58 29.22
C GLY A 727 19.88 17.29 30.46
N ILE A 728 20.03 16.09 31.03
CA ILE A 728 19.29 15.62 32.22
C ILE A 728 20.24 15.12 33.29
N ASP A 729 19.80 15.19 34.55
CA ASP A 729 20.51 14.59 35.69
C ASP A 729 19.87 13.24 36.10
N ASN A 730 18.59 13.05 35.77
CA ASN A 730 17.82 11.88 36.15
C ASN A 730 16.80 11.50 35.07
N TRP A 731 16.66 10.20 34.77
CA TRP A 731 15.72 9.69 33.78
C TRP A 731 14.25 10.03 34.06
N ASN A 732 13.87 10.30 35.31
CA ASN A 732 12.52 10.76 35.63
C ASN A 732 12.18 12.13 35.03
N GLN A 733 13.18 12.93 34.62
CA GLN A 733 12.96 14.24 34.00
C GLN A 733 12.36 14.14 32.59
N ILE A 734 12.49 12.99 31.92
CA ILE A 734 11.97 12.80 30.55
C ILE A 734 10.59 12.11 30.51
N ILE A 735 10.06 11.67 31.65
CA ILE A 735 8.78 10.95 31.73
C ILE A 735 7.66 11.94 32.02
N TYR A 736 6.63 11.95 31.17
CA TYR A 736 5.44 12.76 31.38
C TYR A 736 4.49 12.06 32.36
N LYS A 737 4.07 12.76 33.41
CA LYS A 737 3.34 12.16 34.54
C LYS A 737 1.89 12.62 34.66
N SER A 738 1.50 13.67 33.95
CA SER A 738 0.13 14.15 34.01
C SER A 738 -0.79 13.24 33.18
N PRO A 739 -2.09 13.13 33.53
CA PRO A 739 -3.04 12.38 32.71
C PRO A 739 -3.17 12.99 31.32
N ILE A 740 -3.12 12.15 30.29
CA ILE A 740 -3.42 12.52 28.90
C ILE A 740 -4.89 12.17 28.66
N GLN A 741 -5.70 13.18 28.34
CA GLN A 741 -7.10 12.99 28.01
C GLN A 741 -7.20 12.48 26.58
N ILE A 742 -7.84 11.32 26.43
CA ILE A 742 -8.17 10.73 25.14
C ILE A 742 -9.70 10.81 24.97
N PRO A 743 -10.22 11.27 23.82
CA PRO A 743 -11.66 11.49 23.59
C PRO A 743 -12.55 10.27 23.80
#